data_AF-A0A521F9P3-F1
#
_entry.id   AF-A0A521F9P3-F1
#
_cell.length_a   1.000
_cell.length_b   1.000
_cell.length_c   1.000
_cell.angle_alpha   90.00
_cell.angle_beta   90.00
_cell.angle_gamma   90.00
#
_symmetry.space_group_name_H-M   'P 1'
#
loop_
_entity.id
_entity.type
_entity.pdbx_description
1 polymer ?
#
loop_
_entity_poly.entity_id
_entity_poly.type
_entity_poly.pdbx_seq_one_letter_code
_entity_poly.pdbx_strand_id
1 'polypeptide(L)'
;MESLEENRNNVLLRVEDLSNLILNSTFEELIEISEKNNKKLDRYLVSNNLENIETGVSGFVLYLLEMYKFSGKDIYLEKAELLSKNIISYCEKTDTNDYSLYCGRSGLIYVLLQLYDVNKNVDLLQVCEDLIIPSENEFLESKYTSDYLYNGRSGTLLVLNELFQLSESERIFEIINKFINKIFQNALFTEKGISWKATEEINLNNSCGFALGSSGIQYVLKKMNIDFPNNHLDYIIKYIDKHKDSCWDEKHQSWLNFEKDIINNKVLNQFKRQYLENDPTLYNPTNELNWSKGGIGILLSENLNKKIFFELNNYKIKNLQSNIYDGLSGIGLCLLENHSIDNRYAYLSLIKEEILNQHKQTTLNGGLFFGDLGASYFLLKTYTNIESDTIIKPFKNKNQRPNKRDLAIDIRFIKKSLLSKIYNKTLLLIENIFDDELSIFLNNLNYDINESEIKKFEDFVVETFVKVDSNINRVIADIFFFEKKKKEYINQELKTNLQVFLDKLFHSDKIIKILNNSDQWILNQELKISQHIKIVNTKWDWELREKHSFVQNFYNEPSNNEFIFINTNKNVAVEYSLRTDGWVLHRFDSRKKIKDALFEIKQYCTSQSEETIKEFIENSGSKDAEDLVKRLDFLIIDKIKQLLYNNILEFV
;
A
#
# COMPACT_ATOMS: atom_id res chain seq x y z
N MET A 1 -45.30 6.46 -17.68
CA MET A 1 -45.65 5.17 -17.06
C MET A 1 -45.21 4.02 -17.96
N GLU A 2 -45.61 4.01 -19.24
CA GLU A 2 -45.18 3.00 -20.22
C GLU A 2 -43.65 2.83 -20.32
N SER A 3 -42.87 3.92 -20.39
CA SER A 3 -41.40 3.85 -20.43
C SER A 3 -40.75 3.29 -19.15
N LEU A 4 -41.42 3.42 -18.00
CA LEU A 4 -40.92 2.86 -16.73
C LEU A 4 -41.18 1.36 -16.64
N GLU A 5 -42.32 0.90 -17.17
CA GLU A 5 -42.66 -0.53 -17.24
C GLU A 5 -41.79 -1.26 -18.27
N GLU A 6 -41.56 -0.66 -19.44
CA GLU A 6 -40.68 -1.22 -20.46
C GLU A 6 -39.23 -1.38 -19.94
N ASN A 7 -38.70 -0.36 -19.28
CA ASN A 7 -37.38 -0.42 -18.65
C ASN A 7 -37.31 -1.51 -17.57
N ARG A 8 -38.37 -1.67 -16.78
CA ARG A 8 -38.44 -2.73 -15.77
C ARG A 8 -38.39 -4.11 -16.41
N ASN A 9 -39.14 -4.34 -17.49
CA ASN A 9 -39.14 -5.62 -18.21
C ASN A 9 -37.77 -5.92 -18.82
N ASN A 10 -37.11 -4.92 -19.42
CA ASN A 10 -35.76 -5.09 -19.99
C ASN A 10 -34.71 -5.44 -18.91
N VAL A 11 -34.80 -4.82 -17.73
CA VAL A 11 -33.93 -5.19 -16.60
C VAL A 11 -34.19 -6.63 -16.17
N LEU A 12 -35.46 -7.01 -15.97
CA LEU A 12 -35.81 -8.36 -15.52
C LEU A 12 -35.33 -9.43 -16.50
N LEU A 13 -35.53 -9.22 -17.81
CA LEU A 13 -35.06 -10.14 -18.85
C LEU A 13 -33.54 -10.34 -18.77
N ARG A 14 -32.77 -9.25 -18.69
CA ARG A 14 -31.29 -9.34 -18.61
C ARG A 14 -30.82 -10.05 -17.34
N VAL A 15 -31.46 -9.76 -16.22
CA VAL A 15 -31.17 -10.37 -14.92
C VAL A 15 -31.48 -11.87 -14.93
N GLU A 16 -32.62 -12.25 -15.51
CA GLU A 16 -33.04 -13.64 -15.67
C GLU A 16 -32.11 -14.42 -16.61
N ASP A 17 -31.71 -13.85 -17.75
CA ASP A 17 -30.77 -14.47 -18.70
C ASP A 17 -29.45 -14.88 -18.04
N LEU A 18 -28.82 -13.99 -17.27
CA LEU A 18 -27.59 -14.32 -16.52
C LEU A 18 -27.81 -15.37 -15.46
N SER A 19 -28.94 -15.28 -14.74
CA SER A 19 -29.27 -16.27 -13.72
C SER A 19 -29.47 -17.65 -14.34
N ASN A 20 -30.10 -17.73 -15.52
CA ASN A 20 -30.32 -18.98 -16.25
C ASN A 20 -29.00 -19.59 -16.75
N LEU A 21 -28.05 -18.77 -17.19
CA LEU A 21 -26.70 -19.27 -17.52
C LEU A 21 -26.05 -19.95 -16.31
N ILE A 22 -26.10 -19.32 -15.13
CA ILE A 22 -25.50 -19.91 -13.91
C ILE A 22 -26.28 -21.16 -13.45
N LEU A 23 -27.61 -21.11 -13.47
CA LEU A 23 -28.47 -22.24 -13.08
C LEU A 23 -28.18 -23.48 -13.95
N ASN A 24 -28.01 -23.28 -15.26
CA ASN A 24 -27.79 -24.36 -16.22
C ASN A 24 -26.33 -24.84 -16.30
N SER A 25 -25.37 -24.07 -15.76
CA SER A 25 -23.96 -24.48 -15.77
C SER A 25 -23.61 -25.50 -14.69
N THR A 26 -22.72 -26.44 -14.99
CA THR A 26 -22.12 -27.31 -13.97
C THR A 26 -21.06 -26.57 -13.17
N PHE A 27 -20.60 -27.17 -12.07
CA PHE A 27 -19.51 -26.57 -11.29
C PHE A 27 -18.21 -26.52 -12.09
N GLU A 28 -17.93 -27.56 -12.88
CA GLU A 28 -16.75 -27.67 -13.74
C GLU A 28 -16.75 -26.59 -14.83
N GLU A 29 -17.90 -26.34 -15.47
CA GLU A 29 -18.03 -25.25 -16.46
C GLU A 29 -17.78 -23.88 -15.84
N LEU A 30 -18.27 -23.63 -14.61
CA LEU A 30 -18.02 -22.38 -13.91
C LEU A 30 -16.54 -22.23 -13.50
N ILE A 31 -15.84 -23.32 -13.20
CA ILE A 31 -14.38 -23.32 -13.00
C ILE A 31 -13.67 -22.90 -14.29
N GLU A 32 -13.99 -23.53 -15.43
CA GLU A 32 -13.37 -23.19 -16.72
C GLU A 32 -13.59 -21.71 -17.09
N ILE A 33 -14.80 -21.19 -16.85
CA ILE A 33 -15.11 -19.77 -17.02
C ILE A 33 -14.26 -18.89 -16.10
N SER A 34 -14.13 -19.26 -14.83
CA SER A 34 -13.34 -18.52 -13.83
C SER A 34 -11.86 -18.48 -14.18
N GLU A 35 -11.27 -19.62 -14.57
CA GLU A 35 -9.87 -19.69 -15.02
C GLU A 35 -9.62 -18.83 -16.26
N LYS A 36 -10.56 -18.86 -17.22
CA LYS A 36 -10.49 -18.02 -18.42
C LYS A 36 -10.59 -16.54 -18.07
N ASN A 37 -11.41 -16.19 -17.08
CA ASN A 37 -11.52 -14.81 -16.59
C ASN A 37 -10.19 -14.36 -15.96
N ASN A 38 -9.60 -15.19 -15.10
CA ASN A 38 -8.31 -14.90 -14.46
C ASN A 38 -7.19 -14.69 -15.49
N LYS A 39 -7.10 -15.54 -16.51
CA LYS A 39 -6.11 -15.41 -17.60
C LYS A 39 -6.27 -14.15 -18.45
N LYS A 40 -7.49 -13.61 -18.58
CA LYS A 40 -7.76 -12.41 -19.38
C LYS A 40 -7.41 -11.12 -18.65
N LEU A 41 -7.39 -11.14 -17.32
CA LEU A 41 -6.94 -10.01 -16.53
C LEU A 41 -5.40 -9.97 -16.62
N ASP A 42 -4.88 -9.22 -17.60
CA ASP A 42 -3.45 -8.94 -17.78
C ASP A 42 -2.92 -8.02 -16.66
N ARG A 43 -3.03 -8.48 -15.40
CA ARG A 43 -2.62 -7.77 -14.20
C ARG A 43 -1.69 -8.67 -13.39
N TYR A 44 -0.63 -8.06 -12.84
CA TYR A 44 0.47 -8.73 -12.14
C TYR A 44 0.09 -9.47 -10.84
N LEU A 45 -1.18 -9.40 -10.41
CA LEU A 45 -1.65 -9.87 -9.09
C LEU A 45 -2.98 -10.62 -9.14
N VAL A 46 -3.40 -11.13 -10.30
CA VAL A 46 -4.63 -11.94 -10.37
C VAL A 46 -4.30 -13.29 -9.78
N SER A 47 -4.83 -13.55 -8.58
CA SER A 47 -4.75 -14.87 -7.99
C SER A 47 -5.56 -15.82 -8.87
N ASN A 48 -5.01 -17.00 -9.17
CA ASN A 48 -5.76 -18.05 -9.87
C ASN A 48 -6.79 -18.75 -8.96
N ASN A 49 -7.18 -18.09 -7.88
CA ASN A 49 -8.11 -18.60 -6.88
C ASN A 49 -9.50 -18.68 -7.49
N LEU A 50 -10.06 -19.89 -7.55
CA LEU A 50 -11.42 -20.10 -8.05
C LEU A 50 -12.47 -19.58 -7.07
N GLU A 51 -12.11 -19.43 -5.79
CA GLU A 51 -12.97 -18.96 -4.73
C GLU A 51 -13.06 -17.43 -4.61
N ASN A 52 -12.37 -16.67 -5.45
CA ASN A 52 -12.42 -15.20 -5.39
C ASN A 52 -13.81 -14.66 -5.82
N ILE A 53 -14.15 -13.45 -5.39
CA ILE A 53 -15.43 -12.80 -5.74
C ILE A 53 -15.35 -12.12 -7.10
N GLU A 54 -14.19 -11.55 -7.45
CA GLU A 54 -14.07 -10.69 -8.62
C GLU A 54 -14.38 -11.40 -9.95
N THR A 55 -13.86 -12.62 -10.11
CA THR A 55 -13.90 -13.41 -11.34
C THR A 55 -14.24 -14.88 -11.12
N GLY A 56 -14.18 -15.35 -9.87
CA GLY A 56 -14.37 -16.73 -9.45
C GLY A 56 -15.81 -17.11 -9.14
N VAL A 57 -15.96 -18.35 -8.67
CA VAL A 57 -17.26 -18.99 -8.42
C VAL A 57 -18.02 -18.31 -7.29
N SER A 58 -17.33 -17.76 -6.29
CA SER A 58 -17.98 -17.02 -5.20
C SER A 58 -18.76 -15.80 -5.71
N GLY A 59 -18.30 -15.15 -6.78
CA GLY A 59 -19.06 -14.07 -7.43
C GLY A 59 -20.39 -14.54 -8.02
N PHE A 60 -20.44 -15.76 -8.59
CA PHE A 60 -21.67 -16.37 -9.09
C PHE A 60 -22.63 -16.74 -7.96
N VAL A 61 -22.11 -17.33 -6.87
CA VAL A 61 -22.90 -17.68 -5.69
C VAL A 61 -23.52 -16.42 -5.07
N LEU A 62 -22.73 -15.36 -4.90
CA LEU A 62 -23.24 -14.08 -4.38
C LEU A 62 -24.36 -13.52 -5.24
N TYR A 63 -24.22 -13.57 -6.56
CA TYR A 63 -25.28 -13.11 -7.47
C TYR A 63 -26.57 -13.95 -7.33
N LEU A 64 -26.47 -15.27 -7.21
CA LEU A 64 -27.62 -16.15 -6.97
C LEU A 64 -28.31 -15.86 -5.62
N LEU A 65 -27.55 -15.54 -4.57
CA LEU A 65 -28.12 -15.13 -3.29
C LEU A 65 -28.91 -13.83 -3.40
N GLU A 66 -28.41 -12.85 -4.17
CA GLU A 66 -29.18 -11.63 -4.44
C GLU A 66 -30.43 -11.91 -5.28
N MET A 67 -30.34 -12.83 -6.25
CA MET A 67 -31.52 -13.28 -7.01
C MET A 67 -32.57 -13.93 -6.12
N TYR A 68 -32.14 -14.74 -5.15
CA TYR A 68 -33.03 -15.33 -4.15
C TYR A 68 -33.68 -14.22 -3.29
N LYS A 69 -32.89 -13.32 -2.72
CA LYS A 69 -33.40 -12.20 -1.90
C LYS A 69 -34.40 -11.33 -2.67
N PHE A 70 -34.20 -11.15 -3.97
CA PHE A 70 -35.08 -10.37 -4.83
C PHE A 70 -36.38 -11.11 -5.20
N SER A 71 -36.27 -12.38 -5.59
CA SER A 71 -37.40 -13.13 -6.21
C SER A 71 -38.13 -14.07 -5.27
N GLY A 72 -37.50 -14.48 -4.16
CA GLY A 72 -37.99 -15.52 -3.26
C GLY A 72 -38.04 -16.94 -3.88
N LYS A 73 -37.45 -17.17 -5.06
CA LYS A 73 -37.48 -18.47 -5.73
C LYS A 73 -36.38 -19.39 -5.19
N ASP A 74 -36.77 -20.51 -4.58
CA ASP A 74 -35.86 -21.46 -3.92
C ASP A 74 -34.79 -22.05 -4.86
N ILE A 75 -35.06 -22.17 -6.16
CA ILE A 75 -34.09 -22.67 -7.15
C ILE A 75 -32.75 -21.90 -7.12
N TYR A 76 -32.78 -20.60 -6.82
CA TYR A 76 -31.56 -19.80 -6.71
C TYR A 76 -30.78 -20.11 -5.43
N LEU A 77 -31.48 -20.32 -4.32
CA LEU A 77 -30.87 -20.69 -3.04
C LEU A 77 -30.30 -22.12 -3.12
N GLU A 78 -31.05 -23.08 -3.64
CA GLU A 78 -30.58 -24.47 -3.83
C GLU A 78 -29.30 -24.52 -4.68
N LYS A 79 -29.26 -23.75 -5.78
CA LYS A 79 -28.06 -23.64 -6.61
C LYS A 79 -26.91 -22.98 -5.87
N ALA A 80 -27.17 -21.91 -5.13
CA ALA A 80 -26.15 -21.22 -4.34
C ALA A 80 -25.55 -22.14 -3.26
N GLU A 81 -26.37 -22.92 -2.57
CA GLU A 81 -25.94 -23.91 -1.56
C GLU A 81 -25.12 -25.03 -2.18
N LEU A 82 -25.55 -25.58 -3.32
CA LEU A 82 -24.81 -26.61 -4.06
C LEU A 82 -23.42 -26.11 -4.48
N LEU A 83 -23.36 -24.91 -5.09
CA LEU A 83 -22.10 -24.32 -5.53
C LEU A 83 -21.20 -23.97 -4.33
N SER A 84 -21.78 -23.47 -3.23
CA SER A 84 -21.06 -23.20 -1.98
C SER A 84 -20.41 -24.46 -1.41
N LYS A 85 -21.14 -25.57 -1.36
CA LYS A 85 -20.60 -26.86 -0.91
C LYS A 85 -19.44 -27.33 -1.79
N ASN A 86 -19.57 -27.19 -3.11
CA ASN A 86 -18.52 -27.60 -4.04
C ASN A 86 -17.26 -26.75 -3.89
N ILE A 87 -17.40 -25.42 -3.76
CA ILE A 87 -16.23 -24.54 -3.58
C ILE A 87 -15.60 -24.69 -2.19
N ILE A 88 -16.37 -24.97 -1.14
CA ILE A 88 -15.83 -25.35 0.18
C ILE A 88 -14.96 -26.61 0.03
N SER A 89 -15.47 -27.67 -0.60
CA SER A 89 -14.70 -28.90 -0.79
C SER A 89 -13.45 -28.71 -1.64
N TYR A 90 -13.47 -27.77 -2.59
CA TYR A 90 -12.28 -27.37 -3.33
C TYR A 90 -11.25 -26.67 -2.43
N CYS A 91 -11.68 -25.71 -1.60
CA CYS A 91 -10.80 -24.98 -0.68
C CYS A 91 -10.21 -25.87 0.43
N GLU A 92 -10.94 -26.88 0.90
CA GLU A 92 -10.43 -27.89 1.85
C GLU A 92 -9.27 -28.72 1.28
N LYS A 93 -9.22 -28.85 -0.05
CA LYS A 93 -8.20 -29.66 -0.77
C LYS A 93 -7.11 -28.81 -1.41
N THR A 94 -7.25 -27.49 -1.38
CA THR A 94 -6.39 -26.56 -2.09
C THR A 94 -5.92 -25.47 -1.15
N ASP A 95 -4.63 -25.43 -0.88
CA ASP A 95 -4.03 -24.35 -0.11
C ASP A 95 -4.08 -23.03 -0.90
N THR A 96 -4.17 -21.91 -0.18
CA THR A 96 -4.00 -20.58 -0.78
C THR A 96 -3.25 -19.68 0.17
N ASN A 97 -2.55 -18.72 -0.41
CA ASN A 97 -1.81 -17.70 0.32
C ASN A 97 -2.51 -16.34 0.25
N ASP A 98 -3.65 -16.26 -0.43
CA ASP A 98 -4.41 -15.02 -0.59
C ASP A 98 -5.76 -15.11 0.13
N TYR A 99 -5.84 -14.34 1.21
CA TYR A 99 -7.01 -14.19 2.06
C TYR A 99 -7.63 -12.81 1.93
N SER A 100 -7.38 -12.10 0.83
CA SER A 100 -8.04 -10.83 0.59
C SER A 100 -9.54 -10.99 0.38
N LEU A 101 -10.28 -9.89 0.56
CA LEU A 101 -11.74 -9.89 0.46
C LEU A 101 -12.23 -10.13 -0.98
N TYR A 102 -11.61 -9.50 -1.98
CA TYR A 102 -12.12 -9.58 -3.36
C TYR A 102 -11.37 -10.60 -4.22
N CYS A 103 -10.07 -10.80 -3.97
CA CYS A 103 -9.21 -11.71 -4.74
C CYS A 103 -8.94 -13.05 -4.01
N GLY A 104 -9.32 -13.18 -2.74
CA GLY A 104 -8.89 -14.30 -1.90
C GLY A 104 -10.03 -15.05 -1.20
N ARG A 105 -9.63 -15.96 -0.31
CA ARG A 105 -10.54 -16.86 0.43
C ARG A 105 -11.48 -16.16 1.41
N SER A 106 -11.13 -14.97 1.88
CA SER A 106 -12.06 -14.14 2.67
C SER A 106 -13.28 -13.72 1.85
N GLY A 107 -13.16 -13.65 0.53
CA GLY A 107 -14.29 -13.44 -0.36
C GLY A 107 -15.30 -14.57 -0.30
N LEU A 108 -14.86 -15.83 -0.34
CA LEU A 108 -15.74 -16.97 -0.12
C LEU A 108 -16.40 -16.89 1.25
N ILE A 109 -15.65 -16.57 2.31
CA ILE A 109 -16.19 -16.45 3.66
C ILE A 109 -17.26 -15.35 3.72
N TYR A 110 -17.03 -14.19 3.12
CA TYR A 110 -18.06 -13.15 2.96
C TYR A 110 -19.34 -13.73 2.33
N VAL A 111 -19.23 -14.51 1.26
CA VAL A 111 -20.38 -15.12 0.59
C VAL A 111 -21.08 -16.16 1.47
N LEU A 112 -20.32 -16.97 2.23
CA LEU A 112 -20.89 -17.92 3.18
C LEU A 112 -21.62 -17.23 4.34
N LEU A 113 -21.13 -16.08 4.80
CA LEU A 113 -21.85 -15.25 5.78
C LEU A 113 -23.15 -14.68 5.19
N GLN A 114 -23.16 -14.31 3.90
CA GLN A 114 -24.39 -13.91 3.21
C GLN A 114 -25.37 -15.08 3.04
N LEU A 115 -24.87 -16.30 2.83
CA LEU A 115 -25.70 -17.51 2.78
C LEU A 115 -26.28 -17.83 4.17
N TYR A 116 -25.45 -17.76 5.21
CA TYR A 116 -25.88 -17.89 6.60
C TYR A 116 -26.98 -16.88 6.94
N ASP A 117 -26.86 -15.62 6.48
CA ASP A 117 -27.89 -14.61 6.72
C ASP A 117 -29.27 -15.03 6.17
N VAL A 118 -29.29 -15.83 5.10
CA VAL A 118 -30.51 -16.34 4.46
C VAL A 118 -31.03 -17.61 5.12
N ASN A 119 -30.20 -18.65 5.26
CA ASN A 119 -30.65 -19.98 5.68
C ASN A 119 -30.44 -20.29 7.18
N LYS A 120 -29.72 -19.42 7.90
CA LYS A 120 -29.37 -19.54 9.33
C LYS A 120 -28.68 -20.87 9.70
N ASN A 121 -27.97 -21.49 8.76
CA ASN A 121 -27.23 -22.72 9.01
C ASN A 121 -25.95 -22.44 9.84
N VAL A 122 -26.00 -22.74 11.14
CA VAL A 122 -24.92 -22.46 12.10
C VAL A 122 -23.62 -23.20 11.75
N ASP A 123 -23.68 -24.36 11.08
CA ASP A 123 -22.48 -25.11 10.67
C ASP A 123 -21.59 -24.29 9.72
N LEU A 124 -22.18 -23.35 8.98
CA LEU A 124 -21.41 -22.44 8.12
C LEU A 124 -20.45 -21.56 8.90
N LEU A 125 -20.77 -21.19 10.14
CA LEU A 125 -19.87 -20.37 10.96
C LEU A 125 -18.59 -21.14 11.28
N GLN A 126 -18.70 -22.43 11.63
CA GLN A 126 -17.52 -23.28 11.86
C GLN A 126 -16.68 -23.43 10.59
N VAL A 127 -17.33 -23.65 9.43
CA VAL A 127 -16.63 -23.71 8.14
C VAL A 127 -15.89 -22.40 7.85
N CYS A 128 -16.52 -21.25 8.12
CA CYS A 128 -15.88 -19.95 7.96
C CYS A 128 -14.65 -19.78 8.86
N GLU A 129 -14.72 -20.24 10.12
CA GLU A 129 -13.56 -20.23 11.03
C GLU A 129 -12.43 -21.10 10.50
N ASP A 130 -12.72 -22.34 10.14
CA ASP A 130 -11.73 -23.30 9.65
C ASP A 130 -11.04 -22.79 8.38
N LEU A 131 -11.80 -22.13 7.49
CA LEU A 131 -11.26 -21.53 6.28
C LEU A 131 -10.39 -20.30 6.55
N ILE A 132 -10.69 -19.45 7.54
CA ILE A 132 -9.96 -18.18 7.75
C ILE A 132 -8.72 -18.33 8.62
N ILE A 133 -8.71 -19.29 9.54
CA ILE A 133 -7.62 -19.52 10.50
C ILE A 133 -6.22 -19.56 9.86
N PRO A 134 -5.99 -20.25 8.72
CA PRO A 134 -4.64 -20.32 8.15
C PRO A 134 -4.12 -18.98 7.59
N SER A 135 -4.97 -17.96 7.46
CA SER A 135 -4.57 -16.60 7.06
C SER A 135 -3.54 -15.96 7.99
N GLU A 136 -3.49 -16.40 9.25
CA GLU A 136 -2.54 -15.93 10.26
C GLU A 136 -1.08 -16.26 9.87
N ASN A 137 -0.85 -17.34 9.13
CA ASN A 137 0.50 -17.82 8.84
C ASN A 137 1.15 -17.02 7.70
N GLU A 138 0.69 -17.22 6.46
CA GLU A 138 1.39 -16.69 5.30
C GLU A 138 0.88 -15.31 4.89
N PHE A 139 -0.43 -15.08 4.96
CA PHE A 139 -1.04 -13.85 4.46
C PHE A 139 -0.80 -12.65 5.38
N LEU A 140 -0.99 -12.84 6.70
CA LEU A 140 -0.79 -11.81 7.71
C LEU A 140 0.67 -11.31 7.71
N GLU A 141 1.66 -12.20 7.67
CA GLU A 141 3.07 -11.81 7.80
C GLU A 141 3.77 -11.48 6.48
N SER A 142 3.18 -11.82 5.33
CA SER A 142 3.77 -11.54 4.03
C SER A 142 4.00 -10.04 3.77
N LYS A 143 5.24 -9.67 3.45
CA LYS A 143 5.61 -8.30 3.04
C LYS A 143 4.98 -7.85 1.71
N TYR A 144 4.39 -8.78 0.95
CA TYR A 144 3.75 -8.52 -0.34
C TYR A 144 2.24 -8.34 -0.22
N THR A 145 1.63 -8.76 0.89
CA THR A 145 0.22 -8.47 1.18
C THR A 145 0.06 -6.99 1.47
N SER A 146 -0.83 -6.31 0.74
CA SER A 146 -1.19 -4.91 1.02
C SER A 146 -2.02 -4.82 2.30
N ASP A 147 -2.21 -3.61 2.82
CA ASP A 147 -3.15 -3.39 3.94
C ASP A 147 -4.51 -2.88 3.46
N TYR A 148 -4.75 -2.82 2.15
CA TYR A 148 -5.96 -2.22 1.59
C TYR A 148 -7.20 -3.09 1.76
N LEU A 149 -8.36 -2.49 1.47
CA LEU A 149 -9.65 -3.17 1.50
C LEU A 149 -9.75 -4.24 0.39
N TYR A 150 -9.28 -3.95 -0.82
CA TYR A 150 -9.52 -4.80 -1.98
C TYR A 150 -8.75 -6.12 -1.93
N ASN A 151 -7.42 -6.03 -1.85
CA ASN A 151 -6.49 -7.15 -1.96
C ASN A 151 -5.63 -7.35 -0.70
N GLY A 152 -6.06 -6.83 0.45
CA GLY A 152 -5.19 -6.70 1.63
C GLY A 152 -5.83 -7.07 2.96
N ARG A 153 -5.03 -6.85 4.02
CA ARG A 153 -5.37 -7.18 5.40
C ARG A 153 -6.63 -6.50 5.91
N SER A 154 -6.93 -5.28 5.48
CA SER A 154 -8.14 -4.60 5.93
C SER A 154 -9.41 -5.29 5.44
N GLY A 155 -9.41 -5.81 4.20
CA GLY A 155 -10.54 -6.61 3.70
C GLY A 155 -10.77 -7.88 4.51
N THR A 156 -9.70 -8.59 4.84
CA THR A 156 -9.75 -9.77 5.73
C THR A 156 -10.23 -9.41 7.13
N LEU A 157 -9.69 -8.32 7.71
CA LEU A 157 -10.07 -7.84 9.04
C LEU A 157 -11.57 -7.53 9.12
N LEU A 158 -12.14 -6.95 8.06
CA LEU A 158 -13.56 -6.67 7.99
C LEU A 158 -14.40 -7.97 8.04
N VAL A 159 -13.98 -9.02 7.34
CA VAL A 159 -14.64 -10.34 7.36
C VAL A 159 -14.48 -11.02 8.72
N LEU A 160 -13.28 -11.00 9.29
CA LEU A 160 -12.99 -11.53 10.63
C LEU A 160 -13.87 -10.87 11.69
N ASN A 161 -14.04 -9.55 11.62
CA ASN A 161 -14.91 -8.81 12.53
C ASN A 161 -16.35 -9.29 12.42
N GLU A 162 -16.93 -9.37 11.22
CA GLU A 162 -18.30 -9.86 11.06
C GLU A 162 -18.45 -11.30 11.52
N LEU A 163 -17.50 -12.19 11.18
CA LEU A 163 -17.51 -13.57 11.64
C LEU A 163 -17.50 -13.64 13.17
N PHE A 164 -16.67 -12.84 13.83
CA PHE A 164 -16.62 -12.75 15.29
C PHE A 164 -17.94 -12.25 15.90
N GLN A 165 -18.61 -11.27 15.29
CA GLN A 165 -19.91 -10.80 15.78
C GLN A 165 -20.99 -11.90 15.72
N LEU A 166 -20.81 -12.91 14.86
CA LEU A 166 -21.75 -14.02 14.70
C LEU A 166 -21.38 -15.27 15.51
N SER A 167 -20.09 -15.61 15.59
CA SER A 167 -19.62 -16.83 16.25
C SER A 167 -19.12 -16.61 17.69
N GLU A 168 -18.77 -15.39 18.06
CA GLU A 168 -18.15 -15.00 19.33
C GLU A 168 -16.87 -15.81 19.68
N SER A 169 -16.21 -16.40 18.67
CA SER A 169 -15.03 -17.25 18.83
C SER A 169 -13.81 -16.47 19.31
N GLU A 170 -13.24 -16.89 20.45
CA GLU A 170 -12.03 -16.28 21.03
C GLU A 170 -10.85 -16.32 20.06
N ARG A 171 -10.71 -17.42 19.33
CA ARG A 171 -9.63 -17.59 18.35
C ARG A 171 -9.73 -16.53 17.24
N ILE A 172 -10.93 -16.24 16.76
CA ILE A 172 -11.14 -15.19 15.76
C ILE A 172 -10.80 -13.81 16.34
N PHE A 173 -11.16 -13.55 17.60
CA PHE A 173 -10.80 -12.30 18.28
C PHE A 173 -9.28 -12.12 18.43
N GLU A 174 -8.54 -13.17 18.74
CA GLU A 174 -7.07 -13.14 18.76
C GLU A 174 -6.48 -12.81 17.38
N ILE A 175 -7.03 -13.40 16.31
CA ILE A 175 -6.60 -13.12 14.93
C ILE A 175 -6.92 -11.65 14.55
N ILE A 176 -8.09 -11.12 14.93
CA ILE A 176 -8.45 -9.71 14.75
C ILE A 176 -7.36 -8.80 15.36
N ASN A 177 -6.93 -9.08 16.59
CA ASN A 177 -5.89 -8.31 17.27
C ASN A 177 -4.53 -8.39 16.56
N LYS A 178 -4.19 -9.52 15.93
CA LYS A 178 -2.95 -9.65 15.14
C LYS A 178 -3.03 -8.85 13.85
N PHE A 179 -4.15 -8.94 13.13
CA PHE A 179 -4.38 -8.20 11.88
C PHE A 179 -4.35 -6.70 12.08
N ILE A 180 -5.05 -6.18 13.10
CA ILE A 180 -5.10 -4.73 13.35
C ILE A 180 -3.73 -4.17 13.74
N ASN A 181 -2.96 -4.90 14.57
CA ASN A 181 -1.61 -4.53 14.92
C ASN A 181 -0.68 -4.53 13.71
N LYS A 182 -0.80 -5.52 12.82
CA LYS A 182 -0.02 -5.56 11.58
C LYS A 182 -0.33 -4.39 10.65
N ILE A 183 -1.61 -4.05 10.47
CA ILE A 183 -2.04 -2.89 9.67
C ILE A 183 -1.41 -1.60 10.22
N PHE A 184 -1.38 -1.42 11.55
CA PHE A 184 -0.75 -0.23 12.15
C PHE A 184 0.78 -0.24 12.09
N GLN A 185 1.43 -1.40 12.19
CA GLN A 185 2.88 -1.51 11.99
C GLN A 185 3.29 -1.05 10.58
N ASN A 186 2.46 -1.31 9.58
CA ASN A 186 2.74 -0.95 8.19
C ASN A 186 2.38 0.50 7.84
N ALA A 187 1.54 1.18 8.63
CA ALA A 187 1.14 2.57 8.42
C ALA A 187 2.33 3.55 8.40
N LEU A 188 2.17 4.71 7.78
CA LEU A 188 3.21 5.73 7.61
C LEU A 188 2.74 7.07 8.13
N PHE A 189 3.54 7.73 8.97
CA PHE A 189 3.36 9.15 9.24
C PHE A 189 3.83 9.98 8.05
N THR A 190 2.99 10.93 7.66
CA THR A 190 3.30 12.00 6.73
C THR A 190 3.04 13.34 7.44
N GLU A 191 3.56 14.43 6.90
CA GLU A 191 3.23 15.78 7.39
C GLU A 191 1.71 16.04 7.34
N LYS A 192 1.01 15.32 6.46
CA LYS A 192 -0.41 15.45 6.16
C LYS A 192 -1.28 14.41 6.86
N GLY A 193 -0.76 13.53 7.71
CA GLY A 193 -1.56 12.52 8.41
C GLY A 193 -1.01 11.09 8.30
N ILE A 194 -1.86 10.10 8.55
CA ILE A 194 -1.51 8.68 8.44
C ILE A 194 -1.96 8.13 7.09
N SER A 195 -1.09 7.35 6.45
CA SER A 195 -1.34 6.72 5.15
C SER A 195 -0.67 5.35 5.05
N TRP A 196 -1.00 4.58 4.01
CA TRP A 196 -0.38 3.29 3.72
C TRP A 196 0.21 3.29 2.30
N LYS A 197 1.19 2.41 2.10
CA LYS A 197 1.81 2.16 0.80
C LYS A 197 2.20 0.68 0.74
N ALA A 198 1.73 -0.03 -0.28
CA ALA A 198 2.15 -1.40 -0.48
C ALA A 198 3.61 -1.46 -1.01
N THR A 199 4.33 -2.52 -0.68
CA THR A 199 5.77 -2.67 -0.98
C THR A 199 6.12 -2.52 -2.46
N GLU A 200 5.21 -2.95 -3.34
CA GLU A 200 5.38 -2.96 -4.80
C GLU A 200 4.83 -1.71 -5.50
N GLU A 201 4.20 -0.78 -4.76
CA GLU A 201 3.56 0.38 -5.37
C GLU A 201 4.53 1.47 -5.78
N ILE A 202 4.44 1.84 -7.05
CA ILE A 202 5.20 2.92 -7.69
C ILE A 202 4.21 4.05 -8.05
N ASN A 203 3.55 4.59 -7.03
CA ASN A 203 2.56 5.65 -7.17
C ASN A 203 3.20 7.04 -7.00
N LEU A 204 2.54 8.09 -7.49
CA LEU A 204 3.06 9.45 -7.33
C LEU A 204 3.21 9.81 -5.84
N ASN A 205 2.16 9.50 -5.08
CA ASN A 205 2.04 9.59 -3.62
C ASN A 205 1.28 8.36 -3.09
N ASN A 206 1.16 8.24 -1.78
CA ASN A 206 0.34 7.20 -1.14
C ASN A 206 -1.13 7.34 -1.55
N SER A 207 -1.81 6.21 -1.85
CA SER A 207 -3.17 6.23 -2.39
C SER A 207 -4.20 6.58 -1.32
N CYS A 208 -5.17 7.42 -1.71
CA CYS A 208 -6.35 7.74 -0.91
C CYS A 208 -7.61 7.00 -1.39
N GLY A 209 -7.51 6.13 -2.40
CA GLY A 209 -8.63 5.37 -2.97
C GLY A 209 -9.36 4.50 -1.95
N PHE A 210 -10.57 4.06 -2.30
CA PHE A 210 -11.38 3.20 -1.43
C PHE A 210 -10.99 1.73 -1.55
N ALA A 211 -10.75 1.23 -2.76
CA ALA A 211 -10.33 -0.16 -2.95
C ALA A 211 -8.86 -0.38 -2.54
N LEU A 212 -7.97 0.48 -3.02
CA LEU A 212 -6.51 0.34 -2.93
C LEU A 212 -5.86 1.54 -2.24
N GLY A 213 -6.48 2.06 -1.16
CA GLY A 213 -5.96 3.22 -0.47
C GLY A 213 -6.46 3.39 0.95
N SER A 214 -6.07 4.53 1.53
CA SER A 214 -6.33 4.84 2.95
C SER A 214 -7.82 4.97 3.28
N SER A 215 -8.69 5.28 2.30
CA SER A 215 -10.14 5.40 2.54
C SER A 215 -10.80 4.05 2.82
N GLY A 216 -10.37 2.97 2.14
CA GLY A 216 -10.86 1.62 2.44
C GLY A 216 -10.44 1.14 3.82
N ILE A 217 -9.19 1.41 4.19
CA ILE A 217 -8.67 1.10 5.53
C ILE A 217 -9.49 1.85 6.59
N GLN A 218 -9.74 3.15 6.36
CA GLN A 218 -10.56 3.95 7.25
C GLN A 218 -11.98 3.39 7.40
N TYR A 219 -12.62 2.94 6.31
CA TYR A 219 -13.94 2.32 6.37
C TYR A 219 -13.95 1.13 7.34
N VAL A 220 -12.96 0.24 7.23
CA VAL A 220 -12.81 -0.91 8.13
C VAL A 220 -12.57 -0.46 9.56
N LEU A 221 -11.66 0.48 9.79
CA LEU A 221 -11.38 0.98 11.16
C LEU A 221 -12.59 1.69 11.80
N LYS A 222 -13.39 2.41 11.01
CA LYS A 222 -14.66 3.01 11.48
C LYS A 222 -15.65 1.91 11.88
N LYS A 223 -15.77 0.83 11.10
CA LYS A 223 -16.60 -0.33 11.47
C LYS A 223 -16.08 -1.00 12.74
N MET A 224 -14.77 -1.22 12.85
CA MET A 224 -14.14 -1.72 14.08
C MET A 224 -14.43 -0.82 15.28
N ASN A 225 -14.40 0.49 15.13
CA ASN A 225 -14.67 1.42 16.24
C ASN A 225 -16.15 1.49 16.62
N ILE A 226 -17.07 1.18 15.71
CA ILE A 226 -18.49 1.01 16.05
C ILE A 226 -18.68 -0.25 16.90
N ASP A 227 -18.05 -1.35 16.50
CA ASP A 227 -18.22 -2.65 17.13
C ASP A 227 -17.36 -2.79 18.42
N PHE A 228 -16.24 -2.08 18.50
CA PHE A 228 -15.30 -1.99 19.62
C PHE A 228 -14.86 -0.53 19.86
N PRO A 229 -15.71 0.30 20.49
CA PRO A 229 -15.40 1.71 20.74
C PRO A 229 -14.06 1.92 21.45
N ASN A 230 -13.15 2.65 20.83
CA ASN A 230 -11.79 2.85 21.32
C ASN A 230 -11.24 4.24 20.93
N ASN A 231 -10.87 5.05 21.94
CA ASN A 231 -10.35 6.41 21.71
C ASN A 231 -9.06 6.44 20.89
N HIS A 232 -8.25 5.39 20.92
CA HIS A 232 -7.03 5.27 20.09
C HIS A 232 -7.40 5.05 18.62
N LEU A 233 -8.44 4.26 18.32
CA LEU A 233 -8.95 4.13 16.95
C LEU A 233 -9.48 5.46 16.43
N ASP A 234 -10.28 6.16 17.23
CA ASP A 234 -10.78 7.50 16.86
C ASP A 234 -9.65 8.47 16.55
N TYR A 235 -8.59 8.43 17.36
CA TYR A 235 -7.38 9.22 17.11
C TYR A 235 -6.76 8.88 15.75
N ILE A 236 -6.55 7.60 15.45
CA ILE A 236 -5.96 7.18 14.16
C ILE A 236 -6.87 7.56 12.99
N ILE A 237 -8.18 7.33 13.09
CA ILE A 237 -9.16 7.66 12.05
C ILE A 237 -9.10 9.15 11.68
N LYS A 238 -8.99 10.04 12.67
CA LYS A 238 -8.82 11.50 12.45
C LYS A 238 -7.54 11.85 11.69
N TYR A 239 -6.44 11.15 11.94
CA TYR A 239 -5.20 11.34 11.20
C TYR A 239 -5.27 10.79 9.76
N ILE A 240 -6.13 9.80 9.51
CA ILE A 240 -6.43 9.35 8.14
C ILE A 240 -7.28 10.41 7.42
N ASP A 241 -8.27 11.01 8.09
CA ASP A 241 -9.06 12.12 7.54
C ASP A 241 -8.15 13.28 7.09
N LYS A 242 -7.18 13.68 7.94
CA LYS A 242 -6.19 14.70 7.58
C LYS A 242 -5.44 14.36 6.28
N HIS A 243 -5.03 13.10 6.12
CA HIS A 243 -4.33 12.66 4.92
C HIS A 243 -5.23 12.75 3.69
N LYS A 244 -6.47 12.27 3.80
CA LYS A 244 -7.45 12.35 2.72
C LYS A 244 -7.78 13.78 2.34
N ASP A 245 -7.93 14.67 3.31
CA ASP A 245 -8.16 16.10 3.08
C ASP A 245 -7.01 16.73 2.29
N SER A 246 -5.78 16.28 2.53
CA SER A 246 -4.61 16.74 1.79
C SER A 246 -4.54 16.28 0.33
N CYS A 247 -5.39 15.33 -0.05
CA CYS A 247 -5.56 14.79 -1.40
C CYS A 247 -6.76 15.41 -2.13
N TRP A 248 -7.54 16.25 -1.45
CA TRP A 248 -8.65 16.99 -2.05
C TRP A 248 -8.10 18.06 -3.01
N ASP A 249 -8.67 18.10 -4.20
CA ASP A 249 -8.40 19.14 -5.18
C ASP A 249 -9.61 20.06 -5.33
N GLU A 250 -9.45 21.30 -4.84
CA GLU A 250 -10.51 22.31 -4.87
C GLU A 250 -10.95 22.66 -6.29
N LYS A 251 -10.07 22.54 -7.28
CA LYS A 251 -10.41 22.87 -8.67
C LYS A 251 -11.45 21.90 -9.24
N HIS A 252 -11.26 20.61 -9.02
CA HIS A 252 -12.16 19.57 -9.53
C HIS A 252 -13.21 19.13 -8.50
N GLN A 253 -13.14 19.65 -7.26
CA GLN A 253 -14.04 19.28 -6.15
C GLN A 253 -14.11 17.75 -5.98
N SER A 254 -12.95 17.11 -6.06
CA SER A 254 -12.77 15.66 -5.95
C SER A 254 -11.40 15.37 -5.33
N TRP A 255 -11.20 14.13 -4.91
CA TRP A 255 -9.89 13.62 -4.52
C TRP A 255 -9.06 13.23 -5.74
N LEU A 256 -7.76 13.50 -5.65
CA LEU A 256 -6.75 13.14 -6.64
C LEU A 256 -6.41 11.65 -6.57
N ASN A 257 -6.35 11.00 -7.73
CA ASN A 257 -5.79 9.67 -7.88
C ASN A 257 -4.28 9.78 -8.19
N PHE A 258 -3.46 9.20 -7.30
CA PHE A 258 -2.00 9.19 -7.42
C PHE A 258 -1.45 7.90 -8.03
N GLU A 259 -2.31 6.94 -8.35
CA GLU A 259 -1.89 5.61 -8.78
C GLU A 259 -1.29 5.63 -10.19
N LYS A 260 -0.15 4.94 -10.34
CA LYS A 260 0.59 4.79 -11.61
C LYS A 260 1.10 3.35 -11.74
N ASP A 261 0.21 2.39 -11.53
CA ASP A 261 0.53 0.97 -11.50
C ASP A 261 1.23 0.53 -12.79
N ILE A 262 2.44 -0.02 -12.66
CA ILE A 262 3.19 -0.62 -13.77
C ILE A 262 2.73 -2.08 -13.90
N ILE A 263 1.51 -2.27 -14.41
CA ILE A 263 0.88 -3.60 -14.48
C ILE A 263 1.51 -4.54 -15.51
N ASN A 264 2.16 -4.00 -16.54
CA ASN A 264 2.83 -4.76 -17.59
C ASN A 264 3.91 -3.95 -18.30
N ASN A 265 4.67 -4.61 -19.18
CA ASN A 265 5.75 -3.99 -19.96
C ASN A 265 5.26 -2.89 -20.90
N LYS A 266 4.00 -2.94 -21.35
CA LYS A 266 3.43 -1.90 -22.22
C LYS A 266 3.30 -0.58 -21.47
N VAL A 267 2.77 -0.62 -20.23
CA VAL A 267 2.68 0.56 -19.36
C VAL A 267 4.07 1.07 -19.00
N LEU A 268 5.01 0.18 -18.65
CA LEU A 268 6.40 0.58 -18.36
C LEU A 268 7.04 1.30 -19.56
N ASN A 269 6.89 0.76 -20.77
CA ASN A 269 7.44 1.36 -21.99
C ASN A 269 6.79 2.72 -22.31
N GLN A 270 5.49 2.87 -22.03
CA GLN A 270 4.81 4.16 -22.12
C GLN A 270 5.43 5.18 -21.16
N PHE A 271 5.62 4.82 -19.89
CA PHE A 271 6.23 5.71 -18.90
C PHE A 271 7.69 6.04 -19.24
N LYS A 272 8.47 5.06 -19.71
CA LYS A 272 9.83 5.30 -20.22
C LYS A 272 9.84 6.34 -21.34
N ARG A 273 8.92 6.24 -22.30
CA ARG A 273 8.80 7.22 -23.39
C ARG A 273 8.44 8.60 -22.86
N GLN A 274 7.40 8.70 -22.03
CA GLN A 274 6.95 9.96 -21.44
C GLN A 274 8.05 10.63 -20.61
N TYR A 275 8.82 9.84 -19.86
CA TYR A 275 9.97 10.31 -19.10
C TYR A 275 11.04 10.94 -20.00
N LEU A 276 11.42 10.26 -21.08
CA LEU A 276 12.41 10.76 -22.04
C LEU A 276 11.93 12.00 -22.79
N GLU A 277 10.62 12.11 -23.03
CA GLU A 277 9.97 13.25 -23.68
C GLU A 277 9.73 14.43 -22.72
N ASN A 278 10.04 14.28 -21.43
CA ASN A 278 9.68 15.23 -20.36
C ASN A 278 8.18 15.59 -20.35
N ASP A 279 7.32 14.60 -20.60
CA ASP A 279 5.86 14.77 -20.61
C ASP A 279 5.35 15.10 -19.19
N PRO A 280 4.81 16.32 -18.95
CA PRO A 280 4.37 16.72 -17.61
C PRO A 280 3.17 15.90 -17.11
N THR A 281 2.42 15.23 -17.99
CA THR A 281 1.27 14.42 -17.60
C THR A 281 1.66 13.14 -16.85
N LEU A 282 2.92 12.71 -16.98
CA LEU A 282 3.45 11.55 -16.26
C LEU A 282 3.32 11.73 -14.74
N TYR A 283 3.63 12.94 -14.25
CA TYR A 283 3.68 13.28 -12.83
C TYR A 283 2.42 13.97 -12.31
N ASN A 284 1.45 14.23 -13.19
CA ASN A 284 0.18 14.77 -12.76
C ASN A 284 -0.72 13.64 -12.23
N PRO A 285 -1.32 13.81 -11.04
CA PRO A 285 -2.39 12.93 -10.59
C PRO A 285 -3.60 13.06 -11.52
N THR A 286 -4.42 12.02 -11.56
CA THR A 286 -5.66 11.99 -12.33
C THR A 286 -6.85 12.27 -11.42
N ASN A 287 -8.00 12.61 -12.02
CA ASN A 287 -9.28 12.67 -11.32
C ASN A 287 -10.17 11.57 -11.87
N GLU A 288 -10.53 10.61 -11.02
CA GLU A 288 -11.37 9.48 -11.40
C GLU A 288 -12.70 9.51 -10.66
N LEU A 289 -13.72 8.92 -11.29
CA LEU A 289 -15.08 8.84 -10.76
C LEU A 289 -15.53 7.40 -10.49
N ASN A 290 -14.62 6.42 -10.48
CA ASN A 290 -14.99 5.05 -10.12
C ASN A 290 -14.98 4.84 -8.60
N TRP A 291 -15.55 3.73 -8.14
CA TRP A 291 -15.59 3.40 -6.71
C TRP A 291 -14.22 3.00 -6.14
N SER A 292 -13.31 2.50 -6.97
CA SER A 292 -12.05 1.91 -6.49
C SER A 292 -11.01 2.99 -6.16
N LYS A 293 -10.80 3.92 -7.09
CA LYS A 293 -9.76 4.95 -7.06
C LYS A 293 -10.31 6.38 -7.10
N GLY A 294 -11.60 6.54 -7.39
CA GLY A 294 -12.24 7.84 -7.61
C GLY A 294 -12.93 8.46 -6.39
N GLY A 295 -13.27 9.74 -6.52
CA GLY A 295 -13.88 10.53 -5.45
C GLY A 295 -15.20 9.96 -4.92
N ILE A 296 -16.01 9.35 -5.79
CA ILE A 296 -17.29 8.75 -5.38
C ILE A 296 -17.10 7.54 -4.45
N GLY A 297 -16.04 6.76 -4.66
CA GLY A 297 -15.69 5.64 -3.79
C GLY A 297 -15.19 6.10 -2.43
N ILE A 298 -14.38 7.15 -2.39
CA ILE A 298 -13.85 7.72 -1.15
C ILE A 298 -14.97 8.13 -0.21
N LEU A 299 -16.10 8.64 -0.73
CA LEU A 299 -17.27 8.96 0.08
C LEU A 299 -17.89 7.78 0.81
N LEU A 300 -17.66 6.54 0.38
CA LEU A 300 -18.17 5.37 1.08
C LEU A 300 -17.59 5.25 2.51
N SER A 301 -16.40 5.83 2.72
CA SER A 301 -15.72 5.91 4.02
C SER A 301 -16.05 7.17 4.84
N GLU A 302 -16.76 8.15 4.26
CA GLU A 302 -16.96 9.48 4.85
C GLU A 302 -18.23 9.59 5.69
N ASN A 303 -18.15 10.42 6.74
CA ASN A 303 -19.33 10.89 7.48
C ASN A 303 -19.76 12.26 6.93
N LEU A 304 -20.44 12.23 5.78
CA LEU A 304 -21.47 13.16 5.25
C LEU A 304 -21.25 14.70 5.18
N ASN A 305 -20.09 15.27 5.50
CA ASN A 305 -19.98 16.75 5.52
C ASN A 305 -19.43 17.41 4.24
N LYS A 306 -18.78 16.66 3.33
CA LYS A 306 -18.27 17.23 2.06
C LYS A 306 -19.26 16.97 0.93
N LYS A 307 -19.78 18.06 0.34
CA LYS A 307 -20.53 17.98 -0.93
C LYS A 307 -19.53 17.84 -2.08
N ILE A 308 -19.44 16.64 -2.68
CA ILE A 308 -18.76 16.51 -3.98
C ILE A 308 -19.60 17.20 -5.04
N PHE A 309 -18.94 18.00 -5.87
CA PHE A 309 -19.55 18.42 -7.14
C PHE A 309 -19.55 17.24 -8.11
N PHE A 310 -20.62 16.46 -8.07
CA PHE A 310 -20.77 15.27 -8.89
C PHE A 310 -21.54 15.60 -10.16
N GLU A 311 -20.82 15.87 -11.26
CA GLU A 311 -21.44 16.09 -12.58
C GLU A 311 -21.09 14.97 -13.55
N LEU A 312 -21.96 13.97 -13.63
CA LEU A 312 -21.83 12.86 -14.57
C LEU A 312 -21.73 13.29 -16.05
N ASN A 313 -22.33 14.43 -16.41
CA ASN A 313 -22.27 14.98 -17.77
C ASN A 313 -20.83 15.24 -18.24
N ASN A 314 -19.91 15.54 -17.32
CA ASN A 314 -18.51 15.80 -17.63
C ASN A 314 -17.71 14.52 -17.93
N TYR A 315 -18.23 13.35 -17.56
CA TYR A 315 -17.48 12.08 -17.59
C TYR A 315 -17.72 11.21 -18.84
N LYS A 316 -18.43 11.73 -19.87
CA LYS A 316 -18.73 10.98 -21.10
C LYS A 316 -19.17 9.53 -20.81
N ILE A 317 -20.20 9.37 -19.97
CA ILE A 317 -20.77 8.08 -19.52
C ILE A 317 -20.83 7.01 -20.61
N LYS A 318 -21.18 7.40 -21.84
CA LYS A 318 -21.28 6.53 -23.02
C LYS A 318 -20.01 5.73 -23.35
N ASN A 319 -18.85 6.18 -22.88
CA ASN A 319 -17.56 5.53 -23.14
C ASN A 319 -17.09 4.64 -21.98
N LEU A 320 -17.79 4.66 -20.84
CA LEU A 320 -17.45 3.84 -19.68
C LEU A 320 -17.98 2.42 -19.84
N GLN A 321 -17.22 1.46 -19.33
CA GLN A 321 -17.66 0.06 -19.32
C GLN A 321 -18.82 -0.13 -18.34
N SER A 322 -19.66 -1.15 -18.56
CA SER A 322 -20.78 -1.48 -17.66
C SER A 322 -20.36 -2.23 -16.39
N ASN A 323 -19.08 -2.53 -16.18
CA ASN A 323 -18.61 -3.38 -15.08
C ASN A 323 -18.66 -2.66 -13.70
N ILE A 324 -18.35 -3.39 -12.62
CA ILE A 324 -18.27 -2.82 -11.26
C ILE A 324 -16.91 -2.16 -11.00
N TYR A 325 -15.79 -2.80 -11.33
CA TYR A 325 -14.46 -2.40 -10.89
C TYR A 325 -14.07 -0.94 -11.24
N ASP A 326 -14.25 -0.56 -12.50
CA ASP A 326 -13.93 0.78 -13.01
C ASP A 326 -15.05 1.38 -13.89
N GLY A 327 -16.18 0.68 -13.98
CA GLY A 327 -17.29 1.01 -14.84
C GLY A 327 -18.49 1.66 -14.16
N LEU A 328 -19.55 1.85 -14.97
CA LEU A 328 -20.81 2.48 -14.61
C LEU A 328 -21.52 1.82 -13.43
N SER A 329 -21.41 0.50 -13.30
CA SER A 329 -22.09 -0.23 -12.22
C SER A 329 -21.47 0.05 -10.87
N GLY A 330 -20.15 0.21 -10.79
CA GLY A 330 -19.47 0.63 -9.56
C GLY A 330 -19.91 2.02 -9.13
N ILE A 331 -20.00 2.96 -10.08
CA ILE A 331 -20.52 4.31 -9.84
C ILE A 331 -21.97 4.25 -9.35
N GLY A 332 -22.80 3.46 -10.03
CA GLY A 332 -24.20 3.26 -9.68
C GLY A 332 -24.37 2.69 -8.27
N LEU A 333 -23.58 1.68 -7.90
CA LEU A 333 -23.58 1.13 -6.54
C LEU A 333 -23.17 2.19 -5.51
N CYS A 334 -22.15 3.02 -5.79
CA CYS A 334 -21.79 4.12 -4.89
C CYS A 334 -22.93 5.12 -4.70
N LEU A 335 -23.69 5.43 -5.76
CA LEU A 335 -24.85 6.33 -5.69
C LEU A 335 -26.01 5.72 -4.87
N LEU A 336 -26.19 4.40 -4.90
CA LEU A 336 -27.14 3.72 -4.03
C LEU A 336 -26.73 3.86 -2.56
N GLU A 337 -25.43 3.74 -2.30
CA GLU A 337 -24.86 3.81 -0.94
C GLU A 337 -24.79 5.21 -0.36
N ASN A 338 -24.72 6.22 -1.22
CA ASN A 338 -24.47 7.59 -0.81
C ASN A 338 -25.72 8.48 -0.92
N HIS A 339 -26.19 8.96 0.22
CA HIS A 339 -27.37 9.82 0.32
C HIS A 339 -27.05 11.32 0.27
N SER A 340 -25.79 11.73 0.35
CA SER A 340 -25.38 13.14 0.29
C SER A 340 -25.18 13.67 -1.13
N ILE A 341 -25.26 12.82 -2.16
CA ILE A 341 -25.11 13.25 -3.55
C ILE A 341 -26.44 13.82 -4.07
N ASP A 342 -26.44 15.10 -4.39
CA ASP A 342 -27.55 15.80 -5.04
C ASP A 342 -27.85 15.15 -6.41
N ASN A 343 -29.13 15.11 -6.81
CA ASN A 343 -29.59 14.51 -8.08
C ASN A 343 -29.23 13.02 -8.30
N ARG A 344 -28.81 12.27 -7.26
CA ARG A 344 -28.42 10.85 -7.37
C ARG A 344 -29.42 9.97 -8.13
N TYR A 345 -30.72 10.21 -7.99
CA TYR A 345 -31.75 9.40 -8.67
C TYR A 345 -31.81 9.65 -10.18
N ALA A 346 -31.53 10.88 -10.64
CA ALA A 346 -31.39 11.18 -12.06
C ALA A 346 -30.15 10.48 -12.63
N TYR A 347 -29.04 10.52 -11.89
CA TYR A 347 -27.80 9.83 -12.24
C TYR A 347 -27.94 8.31 -12.28
N LEU A 348 -28.60 7.71 -11.30
CA LEU A 348 -28.94 6.29 -11.30
C LEU A 348 -29.78 5.92 -12.52
N SER A 349 -30.78 6.73 -12.88
CA SER A 349 -31.61 6.49 -14.06
C SER A 349 -30.79 6.53 -15.35
N LEU A 350 -29.92 7.53 -15.52
CA LEU A 350 -29.03 7.65 -16.68
C LEU A 350 -28.06 6.47 -16.80
N ILE A 351 -27.46 6.04 -15.68
CA ILE A 351 -26.56 4.88 -15.65
C ILE A 351 -27.30 3.60 -16.05
N LYS A 352 -28.51 3.38 -15.52
CA LYS A 352 -29.33 2.22 -15.89
C LYS A 352 -29.65 2.20 -17.38
N GLU A 353 -30.09 3.34 -17.92
CA GLU A 353 -30.41 3.48 -19.33
C GLU A 353 -29.18 3.19 -20.20
N GLU A 354 -28.02 3.74 -19.86
CA GLU A 354 -26.79 3.48 -20.60
C GLU A 354 -26.38 2.01 -20.56
N ILE A 355 -26.45 1.36 -19.39
CA ILE A 355 -26.14 -0.08 -19.26
C ILE A 355 -27.06 -0.92 -20.14
N LEU A 356 -28.36 -0.59 -20.21
CA LEU A 356 -29.34 -1.27 -21.06
C LEU A 356 -29.07 -1.02 -22.55
N ASN A 357 -28.64 0.20 -22.91
CA ASN A 357 -28.34 0.60 -24.29
C ASN A 357 -27.03 -0.01 -24.83
N GLN A 358 -26.08 -0.39 -23.96
CA GLN A 358 -24.82 -1.04 -24.35
C GLN A 358 -25.01 -2.50 -24.81
N HIS A 359 -26.08 -2.81 -25.57
CA HIS A 359 -26.47 -4.15 -26.03
C HIS A 359 -25.27 -5.03 -26.37
N LYS A 360 -25.00 -5.98 -25.48
CA LYS A 360 -24.00 -7.03 -25.63
C LYS A 360 -24.68 -8.36 -25.41
N GLN A 361 -24.19 -9.39 -26.10
CA GLN A 361 -24.55 -10.76 -25.77
C GLN A 361 -24.18 -11.01 -24.31
N THR A 362 -25.16 -11.44 -23.52
CA THR A 362 -25.00 -11.76 -22.12
C THR A 362 -23.96 -12.86 -21.93
N THR A 363 -22.88 -12.61 -21.17
CA THR A 363 -21.88 -13.64 -20.87
C THR A 363 -21.42 -13.60 -19.41
N LEU A 364 -20.91 -14.73 -18.90
CA LEU A 364 -20.24 -14.83 -17.61
C LEU A 364 -18.74 -14.45 -17.68
N ASN A 365 -18.26 -13.95 -18.83
CA ASN A 365 -16.87 -13.52 -18.97
C ASN A 365 -16.61 -12.27 -18.11
N GLY A 366 -15.44 -12.21 -17.46
CA GLY A 366 -15.05 -11.13 -16.55
C GLY A 366 -15.66 -11.23 -15.15
N GLY A 367 -16.51 -12.24 -14.88
CA GLY A 367 -17.14 -12.48 -13.58
C GLY A 367 -17.92 -11.27 -13.05
N LEU A 368 -17.98 -11.16 -11.72
CA LEU A 368 -18.80 -10.14 -11.05
C LEU A 368 -18.20 -8.73 -11.22
N PHE A 369 -16.87 -8.57 -11.15
CA PHE A 369 -16.28 -7.24 -11.10
C PHE A 369 -15.97 -6.63 -12.46
N PHE A 370 -15.62 -7.46 -13.45
CA PHE A 370 -15.19 -7.00 -14.77
C PHE A 370 -16.15 -7.35 -15.90
N GLY A 371 -17.20 -8.12 -15.61
CA GLY A 371 -18.13 -8.67 -16.60
C GLY A 371 -19.56 -8.10 -16.57
N ASP A 372 -20.43 -8.71 -17.39
CA ASP A 372 -21.86 -8.37 -17.46
C ASP A 372 -22.62 -8.76 -16.18
N LEU A 373 -22.10 -9.73 -15.42
CA LEU A 373 -22.68 -10.13 -14.15
C LEU A 373 -22.72 -8.97 -13.15
N GLY A 374 -21.66 -8.15 -13.11
CA GLY A 374 -21.62 -6.94 -12.28
C GLY A 374 -22.64 -5.88 -12.70
N ALA A 375 -22.85 -5.74 -14.01
CA ALA A 375 -23.89 -4.86 -14.54
C ALA A 375 -25.28 -5.29 -14.09
N SER A 376 -25.55 -6.59 -14.20
CA SER A 376 -26.80 -7.18 -13.76
C SER A 376 -27.00 -7.10 -12.25
N TYR A 377 -25.94 -7.33 -11.48
CA TYR A 377 -25.93 -7.16 -10.03
C TYR A 377 -26.34 -5.74 -9.64
N PHE A 378 -25.75 -4.73 -10.27
CA PHE A 378 -26.15 -3.34 -10.04
C PHE A 378 -27.62 -3.10 -10.40
N LEU A 379 -28.07 -3.53 -11.59
CA LEU A 379 -29.45 -3.36 -12.01
C LEU A 379 -30.42 -3.98 -10.98
N LEU A 380 -30.15 -5.20 -10.54
CA LEU A 380 -30.89 -5.90 -9.49
C LEU A 380 -30.92 -5.09 -8.19
N LYS A 381 -29.77 -4.56 -7.74
CA LYS A 381 -29.67 -3.74 -6.54
C LYS A 381 -30.50 -2.46 -6.59
N THR A 382 -30.82 -1.95 -7.78
CA THR A 382 -31.71 -0.79 -7.91
C THR A 382 -33.20 -1.10 -7.65
N TYR A 383 -33.57 -2.38 -7.57
CA TYR A 383 -34.93 -2.83 -7.25
C TYR A 383 -35.06 -3.46 -5.86
N THR A 384 -33.94 -3.86 -5.24
CA THR A 384 -33.92 -4.33 -3.86
C THR A 384 -33.95 -3.14 -2.87
N ASN A 385 -34.35 -3.38 -1.62
CA ASN A 385 -34.43 -2.33 -0.60
C ASN A 385 -33.08 -1.57 -0.48
N ILE A 386 -33.16 -0.23 -0.41
CA ILE A 386 -32.01 0.70 -0.38
C ILE A 386 -31.11 0.43 0.84
N GLU A 387 -31.66 -0.21 1.88
CA GLU A 387 -30.91 -0.57 3.09
C GLU A 387 -30.05 -1.83 2.95
N SER A 388 -30.14 -2.58 1.84
CA SER A 388 -29.32 -3.78 1.66
C SER A 388 -27.85 -3.45 1.35
N ASP A 389 -26.94 -4.22 1.95
CA ASP A 389 -25.50 -4.15 1.67
C ASP A 389 -25.19 -4.34 0.20
N THR A 390 -24.19 -3.61 -0.29
CA THR A 390 -23.61 -3.81 -1.63
C THR A 390 -22.20 -4.37 -1.52
N ILE A 391 -21.77 -5.08 -2.56
CA ILE A 391 -20.42 -5.68 -2.59
C ILE A 391 -19.28 -4.66 -2.50
N ILE A 392 -19.53 -3.40 -2.87
CA ILE A 392 -18.54 -2.31 -2.74
C ILE A 392 -18.54 -1.68 -1.35
N LYS A 393 -19.56 -1.93 -0.51
CA LYS A 393 -19.64 -1.48 0.89
C LYS A 393 -20.18 -2.63 1.77
N PRO A 394 -19.39 -3.70 1.94
CA PRO A 394 -19.84 -4.92 2.60
C PRO A 394 -20.07 -4.70 4.10
N PHE A 395 -21.08 -5.39 4.67
CA PHE A 395 -21.47 -5.36 6.09
C PHE A 395 -21.97 -3.99 6.58
N LYS A 396 -22.82 -3.34 5.78
CA LYS A 396 -23.41 -2.05 6.14
C LYS A 396 -24.51 -2.26 7.20
N ASN A 397 -24.49 -1.42 8.24
CA ASN A 397 -25.59 -1.21 9.19
C ASN A 397 -26.32 -2.48 9.70
N LYS A 398 -25.60 -3.54 10.03
CA LYS A 398 -26.16 -4.53 10.95
C LYS A 398 -26.24 -3.85 12.32
N ASN A 399 -27.45 -3.73 12.88
CA ASN A 399 -27.71 -3.23 14.24
C ASN A 399 -27.12 -4.21 15.28
N GLN A 400 -25.81 -4.38 15.25
CA GLN A 400 -25.06 -5.17 16.21
C GLN A 400 -24.89 -4.31 17.45
N ARG A 401 -25.04 -4.94 18.61
CA ARG A 401 -24.72 -4.28 19.87
C ARG A 401 -23.19 -4.19 19.94
N PRO A 402 -22.63 -3.03 20.33
CA PRO A 402 -21.20 -2.92 20.56
C PRO A 402 -20.74 -4.05 21.47
N ASN A 403 -19.64 -4.70 21.10
CA ASN A 403 -19.02 -5.71 21.95
C ASN A 403 -18.37 -5.01 23.15
N LYS A 404 -18.37 -5.66 24.32
CA LYS A 404 -17.75 -5.11 25.53
C LYS A 404 -16.26 -5.38 25.62
N ARG A 405 -15.70 -6.14 24.68
CA ARG A 405 -14.27 -6.46 24.65
C ARG A 405 -13.47 -5.27 24.11
N ASP A 406 -12.28 -5.10 24.65
CA ASP A 406 -11.34 -4.09 24.19
C ASP A 406 -10.38 -4.70 23.18
N LEU A 407 -10.22 -4.04 22.03
CA LEU A 407 -9.15 -4.36 21.10
C LEU A 407 -7.78 -4.05 21.76
N ALA A 408 -6.80 -4.91 21.52
CA ALA A 408 -5.43 -4.77 22.02
C ALA A 408 -4.64 -3.71 21.23
N ILE A 409 -5.13 -2.47 21.25
CA ILE A 409 -4.58 -1.32 20.54
C ILE A 409 -3.85 -0.43 21.54
N ASP A 410 -2.53 -0.47 21.47
CA ASP A 410 -1.67 0.43 22.24
C ASP A 410 -1.22 1.61 21.37
N ILE A 411 -1.72 2.80 21.68
CA ILE A 411 -1.34 4.01 20.95
C ILE A 411 0.15 4.33 21.09
N ARG A 412 0.77 3.97 22.22
CA ARG A 412 2.22 4.16 22.44
C ARG A 412 2.99 3.34 21.43
N PHE A 413 2.65 2.05 21.29
CA PHE A 413 3.24 1.17 20.31
C PHE A 413 3.06 1.70 18.88
N ILE A 414 1.84 2.15 18.53
CA ILE A 414 1.56 2.68 17.18
C ILE A 414 2.39 3.92 16.89
N LYS A 415 2.32 4.96 17.74
CA LYS A 415 3.08 6.21 17.54
C LYS A 415 4.58 5.93 17.45
N LYS A 416 5.10 5.07 18.33
CA LYS A 416 6.50 4.64 18.30
C LYS A 416 6.86 3.97 16.99
N SER A 417 6.07 2.99 16.54
CA SER A 417 6.29 2.26 15.28
C SER A 417 6.25 3.17 14.06
N LEU A 418 5.42 4.21 14.09
CA LEU A 418 5.32 5.18 13.00
C LEU A 418 6.49 6.17 13.00
N LEU A 419 6.83 6.73 14.16
CA LEU A 419 7.95 7.66 14.31
C LEU A 419 9.30 6.98 14.07
N SER A 420 9.45 5.69 14.41
CA SER A 420 10.69 4.93 14.18
C SER A 420 11.02 4.72 12.71
N LYS A 421 10.08 4.96 11.79
CA LYS A 421 10.38 4.96 10.34
C LYS A 421 11.17 6.20 9.92
N ILE A 422 11.15 7.26 10.73
CA ILE A 422 11.83 8.53 10.47
C ILE A 422 13.01 8.69 11.44
N TYR A 423 12.75 8.49 12.74
CA TYR A 423 13.66 8.74 13.86
C TYR A 423 13.98 7.47 14.66
N ASN A 424 14.37 6.40 13.96
CA ASN A 424 14.63 5.10 14.58
C ASN A 424 15.68 5.19 15.71
N LYS A 425 16.83 5.81 15.40
CA LYS A 425 17.98 5.85 16.31
C LYS A 425 17.73 6.81 17.46
N THR A 426 17.13 7.97 17.18
CA THR A 426 16.74 8.94 18.21
C THR A 426 15.75 8.33 19.20
N LEU A 427 14.69 7.66 18.72
CA LEU A 427 13.71 7.02 19.60
C LEU A 427 14.32 5.91 20.45
N LEU A 428 15.15 5.05 19.85
CA LEU A 428 15.82 3.97 20.58
C LEU A 428 16.70 4.53 21.69
N LEU A 429 17.38 5.66 21.46
CA LEU A 429 18.24 6.30 22.44
C LEU A 429 17.43 6.91 23.59
N ILE A 430 16.35 7.63 23.27
CA ILE A 430 15.46 8.22 24.27
C ILE A 430 14.77 7.12 25.08
N GLU A 431 14.25 6.07 24.45
CA GLU A 431 13.61 4.95 25.15
C GLU A 431 14.54 4.29 26.18
N ASN A 432 15.82 4.14 25.87
CA ASN A 432 16.76 3.48 26.78
C ASN A 432 17.15 4.33 28.00
N ILE A 433 16.92 5.65 27.97
CA ILE A 433 17.48 6.59 28.97
C ILE A 433 16.38 7.42 29.65
N PHE A 434 15.37 7.79 28.89
CA PHE A 434 14.29 8.73 29.22
C PHE A 434 12.92 8.10 28.84
N ASP A 435 12.71 6.83 29.23
CA ASP A 435 11.50 6.10 28.86
C ASP A 435 10.23 6.77 29.41
N ASP A 436 10.31 7.37 30.60
CA ASP A 436 9.18 8.06 31.23
C ASP A 436 8.75 9.28 30.42
N GLU A 437 9.68 10.14 30.02
CA GLU A 437 9.40 11.32 29.18
C GLU A 437 8.84 10.91 27.81
N LEU A 438 9.43 9.88 27.19
CA LEU A 438 8.93 9.34 25.93
C LEU A 438 7.53 8.74 26.08
N SER A 439 7.27 8.03 27.18
CA SER A 439 5.96 7.45 27.48
C SER A 439 4.88 8.52 27.62
N ILE A 440 5.19 9.61 28.34
CA ILE A 440 4.29 10.76 28.49
C ILE A 440 3.96 11.36 27.12
N PHE A 441 4.97 11.55 26.26
CA PHE A 441 4.77 12.05 24.90
C PHE A 441 3.90 11.11 24.06
N LEU A 442 4.23 9.81 24.02
CA LEU A 442 3.55 8.83 23.19
C LEU A 442 2.10 8.56 23.64
N ASN A 443 1.81 8.64 24.93
CA ASN A 443 0.46 8.50 25.48
C ASN A 443 -0.41 9.75 25.28
N ASN A 444 0.17 10.89 24.90
CA ASN A 444 -0.58 12.12 24.71
C ASN A 444 -1.42 12.06 23.43
N LEU A 445 -2.74 11.96 23.58
CA LEU A 445 -3.71 11.96 22.49
C LEU A 445 -4.03 13.37 21.95
N ASN A 446 -3.21 14.39 22.22
CA ASN A 446 -3.46 15.79 21.85
C ASN A 446 -4.07 15.90 20.44
N TYR A 447 -5.36 16.22 20.42
CA TYR A 447 -6.21 16.24 19.23
C TYR A 447 -6.03 17.49 18.38
N ASP A 448 -4.99 18.31 18.59
CA ASP A 448 -4.63 19.31 17.58
C ASP A 448 -4.12 18.60 16.33
N ILE A 449 -5.06 18.29 15.43
CA ILE A 449 -4.84 17.57 14.18
C ILE A 449 -4.17 18.48 13.15
N ASN A 450 -4.12 19.80 13.36
CA ASN A 450 -3.54 20.73 12.39
C ASN A 450 -2.02 20.57 12.31
N GLU A 451 -1.36 20.34 13.44
CA GLU A 451 0.07 20.05 13.50
C GLU A 451 0.37 18.59 13.16
N SER A 452 1.50 18.31 12.51
CA SER A 452 1.89 16.92 12.23
C SER A 452 2.50 16.27 13.48
N GLU A 453 2.23 14.97 13.70
CA GLU A 453 2.88 14.23 14.81
C GLU A 453 4.41 14.22 14.69
N ILE A 454 4.91 14.31 13.47
CA ILE A 454 6.35 14.42 13.20
C ILE A 454 6.88 15.73 13.78
N LYS A 455 6.19 16.85 13.53
CA LYS A 455 6.56 18.17 14.07
C LYS A 455 6.46 18.21 15.60
N LYS A 456 5.37 17.67 16.17
CA LYS A 456 5.24 17.55 17.64
C LYS A 456 6.38 16.74 18.27
N PHE A 457 6.81 15.66 17.62
CA PHE A 457 7.95 14.88 18.07
C PHE A 457 9.26 15.67 17.95
N GLU A 458 9.48 16.37 16.83
CA GLU A 458 10.66 17.24 16.68
C GLU A 458 10.72 18.30 17.78
N ASP A 459 9.60 18.94 18.10
CA ASP A 459 9.52 19.96 19.15
C ASP A 459 9.71 19.35 20.54
N PHE A 460 9.13 18.18 20.81
CA PHE A 460 9.41 17.43 22.04
C PHE A 460 10.91 17.16 22.22
N VAL A 461 11.60 16.68 21.18
CA VAL A 461 13.05 16.39 21.26
C VAL A 461 13.86 17.67 21.47
N VAL A 462 13.51 18.76 20.78
CA VAL A 462 14.21 20.03 20.89
C VAL A 462 14.05 20.66 22.27
N GLU A 463 12.81 20.76 22.75
CA GLU A 463 12.52 21.38 24.05
C GLU A 463 13.03 20.57 25.22
N THR A 464 12.94 19.24 25.16
CA THR A 464 13.30 18.35 26.28
C THR A 464 14.79 18.04 26.34
N PHE A 465 15.41 17.77 25.19
CA PHE A 465 16.79 17.26 25.15
C PHE A 465 17.77 18.27 24.55
N VAL A 466 17.48 18.86 23.38
CA VAL A 466 18.47 19.69 22.66
C VAL A 466 18.82 20.99 23.40
N LYS A 467 17.85 21.64 24.06
CA LYS A 467 18.07 22.91 24.78
C LYS A 467 18.77 22.75 26.13
N VAL A 468 18.83 21.53 26.67
CA VAL A 468 19.42 21.26 27.99
C VAL A 468 20.86 20.79 27.80
N ASP A 469 21.84 21.60 28.18
CA ASP A 469 23.25 21.28 27.97
C ASP A 469 23.74 20.18 28.93
N SER A 470 23.87 18.96 28.41
CA SER A 470 24.49 17.82 29.09
C SER A 470 25.20 16.93 28.07
N ASN A 471 26.18 16.12 28.50
CA ASN A 471 26.88 15.20 27.59
C ASN A 471 25.92 14.22 26.89
N ILE A 472 24.96 13.65 27.64
CA ILE A 472 23.92 12.75 27.11
C ILE A 472 23.06 13.48 26.06
N ASN A 473 22.63 14.70 26.37
CA ASN A 473 21.78 15.46 25.48
C ASN A 473 22.49 15.93 24.21
N ARG A 474 23.81 16.16 24.26
CA ARG A 474 24.61 16.45 23.06
C ARG A 474 24.65 15.26 22.10
N VAL A 475 24.73 14.03 22.63
CA VAL A 475 24.67 12.79 21.84
C VAL A 475 23.28 12.62 21.21
N ILE A 476 22.20 12.82 21.98
CA ILE A 476 20.81 12.80 21.47
C ILE A 476 20.59 13.87 20.39
N ALA A 477 21.09 15.07 20.61
CA ALA A 477 20.96 16.17 19.65
C ALA A 477 21.67 15.83 18.33
N ASP A 478 22.86 15.25 18.37
CA ASP A 478 23.62 14.89 17.16
C ASP A 478 22.88 13.84 16.31
N ILE A 479 22.37 12.76 16.93
CA ILE A 479 21.59 11.76 16.18
C ILE A 479 20.26 12.32 15.67
N PHE A 480 19.58 13.14 16.46
CA PHE A 480 18.33 13.77 16.05
C PHE A 480 18.54 14.66 14.82
N PHE A 481 19.57 15.52 14.84
CA PHE A 481 19.89 16.37 13.69
C PHE A 481 20.38 15.58 12.48
N PHE A 482 21.05 14.44 12.68
CA PHE A 482 21.41 13.52 11.61
C PHE A 482 20.17 12.93 10.91
N GLU A 483 19.23 12.34 11.67
CA GLU A 483 17.99 11.78 11.13
C GLU A 483 17.07 12.88 10.54
N LYS A 484 17.06 14.08 11.12
CA LYS A 484 16.36 15.24 10.58
C LYS A 484 16.93 15.68 9.22
N LYS A 485 18.26 15.77 9.08
CA LYS A 485 18.90 16.05 7.78
C LYS A 485 18.59 14.98 6.73
N LYS A 486 18.47 13.70 7.14
CA LYS A 486 18.05 12.61 6.26
C LYS A 486 16.62 12.82 5.75
N LYS A 487 15.68 13.14 6.64
CA LYS A 487 14.30 13.50 6.29
C LYS A 487 14.26 14.71 5.35
N GLU A 488 15.03 15.76 5.65
CA GLU A 488 15.12 16.96 4.82
C GLU A 488 15.67 16.65 3.42
N TYR A 489 16.69 15.78 3.32
CA TYR A 489 17.23 15.35 2.03
C TYR A 489 16.18 14.63 1.16
N ILE A 490 15.38 13.72 1.75
CA ILE A 490 14.26 13.08 1.03
C ILE A 490 13.23 14.12 0.55
N ASN A 491 12.91 15.10 1.40
CA ASN A 491 11.91 16.12 1.11
C ASN A 491 12.39 17.18 0.10
N GLN A 492 13.68 17.51 0.07
CA GLN A 492 14.27 18.50 -0.83
C GLN A 492 14.20 18.08 -2.29
N GLU A 493 14.27 16.78 -2.58
CA GLU A 493 14.21 16.31 -3.96
C GLU A 493 12.81 16.51 -4.58
N LEU A 494 11.74 16.67 -3.79
CA LEU A 494 10.33 16.84 -4.24
C LEU A 494 9.92 15.88 -5.38
N LYS A 495 10.61 14.75 -5.53
CA LYS A 495 10.36 13.76 -6.57
C LYS A 495 9.24 12.84 -6.11
N THR A 496 8.36 12.52 -7.05
CA THR A 496 7.36 11.47 -6.85
C THR A 496 8.04 10.09 -6.81
N ASN A 497 7.40 9.07 -6.21
CA ASN A 497 8.04 7.74 -6.19
C ASN A 497 8.27 7.19 -7.60
N LEU A 498 7.36 7.48 -8.53
CA LEU A 498 7.51 7.11 -9.95
C LEU A 498 8.73 7.77 -10.58
N GLN A 499 8.96 9.06 -10.30
CA GLN A 499 10.13 9.76 -10.81
C GLN A 499 11.43 9.13 -10.29
N VAL A 500 11.52 8.88 -8.98
CA VAL A 500 12.72 8.25 -8.39
C VAL A 500 12.96 6.85 -8.97
N PHE A 501 11.89 6.07 -9.20
CA PHE A 501 11.98 4.77 -9.84
C PHE A 501 12.54 4.88 -11.27
N LEU A 502 11.99 5.80 -12.09
CA LEU A 502 12.42 5.99 -13.48
C LEU A 502 13.85 6.54 -13.55
N ASP A 503 14.20 7.54 -12.74
CA ASP A 503 15.56 8.08 -12.62
C ASP A 503 16.56 6.94 -12.40
N LYS A 504 16.29 6.06 -11.43
CA LYS A 504 17.16 4.93 -11.11
C LYS A 504 17.21 3.92 -12.26
N LEU A 505 16.07 3.60 -12.86
CA LEU A 505 16.00 2.66 -13.98
C LEU A 505 16.85 3.13 -15.17
N PHE A 506 16.71 4.40 -15.56
CA PHE A 506 17.51 4.99 -16.63
C PHE A 506 18.99 5.14 -16.26
N HIS A 507 19.29 5.47 -15.01
CA HIS A 507 20.66 5.49 -14.51
C HIS A 507 21.31 4.10 -14.60
N SER A 508 20.65 3.06 -14.10
CA SER A 508 21.14 1.69 -14.19
C SER A 508 21.33 1.25 -15.64
N ASP A 509 20.37 1.52 -16.53
CA ASP A 509 20.50 1.21 -17.97
C ASP A 509 21.70 1.92 -18.61
N LYS A 510 21.96 3.18 -18.23
CA LYS A 510 23.11 3.97 -18.71
C LYS A 510 24.44 3.42 -18.16
N ILE A 511 24.52 3.21 -16.85
CA ILE A 511 25.74 2.76 -16.19
C ILE A 511 26.13 1.36 -16.63
N ILE A 512 25.19 0.41 -16.74
CA ILE A 512 25.50 -0.95 -17.23
C ILE A 512 26.15 -0.91 -18.61
N LYS A 513 25.66 -0.08 -19.53
CA LYS A 513 26.27 0.08 -20.86
C LYS A 513 27.69 0.63 -20.78
N ILE A 514 27.93 1.58 -19.87
CA ILE A 514 29.26 2.17 -19.67
C ILE A 514 30.22 1.16 -19.03
N LEU A 515 29.77 0.41 -18.03
CA LEU A 515 30.59 -0.56 -17.30
C LEU A 515 30.95 -1.80 -18.12
N ASN A 516 30.30 -2.03 -19.27
CA ASN A 516 30.68 -3.06 -20.23
C ASN A 516 31.93 -2.70 -21.06
N ASN A 517 32.47 -1.47 -20.93
CA ASN A 517 33.75 -1.12 -21.53
C ASN A 517 34.92 -1.79 -20.77
N SER A 518 36.08 -1.90 -21.43
CA SER A 518 37.29 -2.41 -20.79
C SER A 518 37.73 -1.56 -19.60
N ASP A 519 38.39 -2.18 -18.62
CA ASP A 519 38.91 -1.45 -17.45
C ASP A 519 39.89 -0.34 -17.84
N GLN A 520 40.67 -0.51 -18.92
CA GLN A 520 41.55 0.55 -19.45
C GLN A 520 40.78 1.78 -19.93
N TRP A 521 39.60 1.57 -20.53
CA TRP A 521 38.73 2.68 -20.90
C TRP A 521 38.18 3.36 -19.65
N ILE A 522 37.72 2.58 -18.65
CA ILE A 522 37.20 3.08 -17.38
C ILE A 522 38.25 3.94 -16.68
N LEU A 523 39.49 3.45 -16.53
CA LEU A 523 40.61 4.16 -15.90
C LEU A 523 40.89 5.55 -16.48
N ASN A 524 40.59 5.77 -17.77
CA ASN A 524 40.77 7.05 -18.43
C ASN A 524 39.58 8.00 -18.32
N GLN A 525 38.45 7.55 -17.75
CA GLN A 525 37.29 8.40 -17.53
C GLN A 525 37.50 9.32 -16.32
N GLU A 526 36.77 10.44 -16.34
CA GLU A 526 36.74 11.40 -15.26
C GLU A 526 35.44 11.27 -14.48
N LEU A 527 35.58 11.19 -13.17
CA LEU A 527 34.48 11.09 -12.23
C LEU A 527 34.46 12.29 -11.30
N LYS A 528 33.30 12.51 -10.70
CA LYS A 528 33.10 13.35 -9.52
C LYS A 528 32.03 12.72 -8.64
N ILE A 529 31.94 13.17 -7.40
CA ILE A 529 30.82 12.86 -6.52
C ILE A 529 29.52 13.36 -7.16
N SER A 530 28.48 12.52 -7.16
CA SER A 530 27.19 12.88 -7.74
C SER A 530 26.56 14.04 -6.96
N GLN A 531 25.93 14.95 -7.70
CA GLN A 531 25.12 16.01 -7.08
C GLN A 531 23.85 15.47 -6.38
N HIS A 532 23.51 14.20 -6.62
CA HIS A 532 22.34 13.55 -6.06
C HIS A 532 22.56 12.96 -4.66
N ILE A 533 23.78 12.95 -4.14
CA ILE A 533 24.04 12.50 -2.78
C ILE A 533 24.22 13.67 -1.82
N LYS A 534 24.04 13.42 -0.52
CA LYS A 534 24.37 14.38 0.53
C LYS A 534 25.38 13.79 1.50
N ILE A 535 26.55 14.42 1.60
CA ILE A 535 27.51 14.12 2.67
C ILE A 535 27.10 14.90 3.93
N VAL A 536 27.02 14.21 5.05
CA VAL A 536 26.66 14.75 6.36
C VAL A 536 27.71 14.35 7.37
N ASN A 537 28.19 15.36 8.11
CA ASN A 537 29.10 15.18 9.24
C ASN A 537 28.30 15.07 10.54
N THR A 538 28.77 14.20 11.43
CA THR A 538 28.21 13.91 12.75
C THR A 538 29.33 13.78 13.77
N LYS A 539 29.04 14.11 15.03
CA LYS A 539 30.01 14.07 16.12
C LYS A 539 30.29 12.65 16.64
N TRP A 540 29.36 11.73 16.41
CA TRP A 540 29.50 10.34 16.84
C TRP A 540 29.22 9.37 15.70
N ASP A 541 29.72 8.15 15.84
CA ASP A 541 29.53 7.12 14.82
C ASP A 541 28.13 6.50 14.97
N TRP A 542 27.31 6.71 13.94
CA TRP A 542 25.96 6.17 13.85
C TRP A 542 25.84 4.98 12.88
N GLU A 543 26.94 4.42 12.38
CA GLU A 543 26.94 3.25 11.48
C GLU A 543 26.42 1.97 12.17
N LEU A 544 26.53 1.94 13.50
CA LEU A 544 26.45 0.72 14.28
C LEU A 544 25.04 0.10 14.24
N ARG A 545 24.98 -1.21 13.97
CA ARG A 545 23.73 -1.96 13.75
C ARG A 545 23.19 -2.61 15.02
N GLU A 546 24.01 -2.75 16.06
CA GLU A 546 23.63 -3.42 17.30
C GLU A 546 23.15 -2.43 18.35
N LYS A 547 22.03 -2.70 19.03
CA LYS A 547 21.43 -1.77 20.00
C LYS A 547 22.41 -1.27 21.09
N HIS A 548 23.33 -2.13 21.55
CA HIS A 548 24.29 -1.80 22.62
C HIS A 548 25.38 -0.81 22.20
N SER A 549 25.63 -0.71 20.90
CA SER A 549 26.71 0.11 20.34
C SER A 549 26.41 1.62 20.40
N PHE A 550 25.14 2.03 20.30
CA PHE A 550 24.76 3.44 20.42
C PHE A 550 25.06 4.01 21.82
N VAL A 551 25.00 3.16 22.85
CA VAL A 551 25.31 3.57 24.23
C VAL A 551 26.81 3.85 24.39
N GLN A 552 27.67 3.28 23.54
CA GLN A 552 29.12 3.58 23.57
C GLN A 552 29.40 5.04 23.22
N ASN A 553 28.54 5.68 22.41
CA ASN A 553 28.69 7.09 22.07
C ASN A 553 28.55 8.04 23.27
N PHE A 554 28.00 7.59 24.41
CA PHE A 554 28.01 8.37 25.66
C PHE A 554 29.37 8.43 26.34
N TYR A 555 30.25 7.48 26.05
CA TYR A 555 31.58 7.38 26.64
C TYR A 555 32.68 7.81 25.64
N ASN A 556 32.37 7.84 24.36
CA ASN A 556 33.29 8.25 23.31
C ASN A 556 33.34 9.78 23.22
N GLU A 557 34.57 10.30 23.10
CA GLU A 557 34.79 11.71 22.73
C GLU A 557 34.23 11.98 21.32
N PRO A 558 33.68 13.19 21.06
CA PRO A 558 33.17 13.54 19.75
C PRO A 558 34.30 13.51 18.71
N SER A 559 34.05 12.85 17.59
CA SER A 559 34.93 12.75 16.42
C SER A 559 34.22 13.30 15.17
N ASN A 560 34.90 13.35 14.02
CA ASN A 560 34.26 13.75 12.77
C ASN A 560 33.90 12.50 11.95
N ASN A 561 32.63 12.09 12.01
CA ASN A 561 32.12 10.94 11.28
C ASN A 561 31.30 11.41 10.09
N GLU A 562 31.63 10.87 8.91
CA GLU A 562 30.99 11.24 7.65
C GLU A 562 30.06 10.14 7.15
N PHE A 563 28.89 10.56 6.68
CA PHE A 563 27.86 9.70 6.13
C PHE A 563 27.37 10.24 4.80
N ILE A 564 27.00 9.35 3.89
CA ILE A 564 26.26 9.69 2.68
C ILE A 564 24.78 9.34 2.87
N PHE A 565 23.90 10.23 2.43
CA PHE A 565 22.50 9.88 2.12
C PHE A 565 22.33 9.62 0.63
N ILE A 566 21.72 8.48 0.32
CA ILE A 566 21.45 8.03 -1.04
C ILE A 566 19.97 7.67 -1.15
N ASN A 567 19.26 8.27 -2.10
CA ASN A 567 17.87 7.92 -2.35
C ASN A 567 17.74 6.54 -3.04
N THR A 568 16.81 5.71 -2.58
CA THR A 568 16.51 4.39 -3.17
C THR A 568 15.34 4.46 -4.14
N ASN A 569 15.11 3.38 -4.91
CA ASN A 569 13.92 3.27 -5.78
C ASN A 569 12.59 3.31 -5.03
N LYS A 570 12.61 3.14 -3.69
CA LYS A 570 11.42 3.23 -2.85
C LYS A 570 11.17 4.63 -2.29
N ASN A 571 11.97 5.62 -2.74
CA ASN A 571 11.99 6.99 -2.23
C ASN A 571 12.29 7.05 -0.72
N VAL A 572 13.27 6.25 -0.29
CA VAL A 572 13.79 6.23 1.07
C VAL A 572 15.29 6.49 1.00
N ALA A 573 15.80 7.35 1.88
CA ALA A 573 17.24 7.56 2.00
C ALA A 573 17.90 6.43 2.80
N VAL A 574 18.92 5.82 2.21
CA VAL A 574 19.83 4.89 2.89
C VAL A 574 21.05 5.67 3.33
N GLU A 575 21.53 5.32 4.52
CA GLU A 575 22.71 5.89 5.16
C GLU A 575 23.92 5.00 4.84
N TYR A 576 25.01 5.62 4.41
CA TYR A 576 26.26 4.94 4.12
C TYR A 576 27.40 5.60 4.87
N SER A 577 28.04 4.89 5.79
CA SER A 577 29.22 5.39 6.50
C SER A 577 30.40 5.55 5.54
N LEU A 578 31.11 6.66 5.66
CA LEU A 578 32.34 6.93 4.90
C LEU A 578 33.60 6.51 5.64
N ARG A 579 33.50 5.81 6.76
CA ARG A 579 34.67 5.36 7.53
C ARG A 579 35.65 4.55 6.67
N THR A 580 35.13 3.59 5.90
CA THR A 580 35.95 2.69 5.07
C THR A 580 36.13 3.16 3.65
N ASP A 581 35.22 3.97 3.10
CA ASP A 581 35.24 4.36 1.68
C ASP A 581 35.49 5.85 1.44
N GLY A 582 35.49 6.67 2.49
CA GLY A 582 35.71 8.11 2.39
C GLY A 582 37.01 8.44 1.67
N TRP A 583 38.08 7.68 1.93
CA TRP A 583 39.38 7.91 1.29
C TRP A 583 39.39 7.61 -0.21
N VAL A 584 38.48 6.78 -0.73
CA VAL A 584 38.26 6.60 -2.18
C VAL A 584 37.38 7.73 -2.69
N LEU A 585 36.25 7.98 -2.02
CA LEU A 585 35.24 8.94 -2.45
C LEU A 585 35.79 10.36 -2.53
N HIS A 586 36.53 10.83 -1.52
CA HIS A 586 37.09 12.18 -1.45
C HIS A 586 38.16 12.46 -2.52
N ARG A 587 38.67 11.44 -3.21
CA ARG A 587 39.51 11.66 -4.41
C ARG A 587 38.72 12.27 -5.56
N PHE A 588 37.40 12.17 -5.50
CA PHE A 588 36.44 12.67 -6.47
C PHE A 588 35.61 13.85 -5.95
N ASP A 589 36.01 14.50 -4.83
CA ASP A 589 35.42 15.77 -4.38
C ASP A 589 35.45 16.84 -5.48
N SER A 590 36.44 16.73 -6.36
CA SER A 590 36.54 17.45 -7.63
C SER A 590 36.66 16.48 -8.80
N ARG A 591 36.33 16.95 -10.01
CA ARG A 591 36.55 16.21 -11.28
C ARG A 591 37.97 15.62 -11.34
N LYS A 592 38.09 14.30 -11.41
CA LYS A 592 39.38 13.60 -11.46
C LYS A 592 39.32 12.33 -12.30
N LYS A 593 40.41 12.02 -13.01
CA LYS A 593 40.53 10.74 -13.73
C LYS A 593 40.68 9.58 -12.76
N ILE A 594 40.06 8.45 -13.07
CA ILE A 594 40.14 7.26 -12.22
C ILE A 594 41.58 6.81 -12.02
N LYS A 595 42.40 6.79 -13.08
CA LYS A 595 43.83 6.42 -12.98
C LYS A 595 44.64 7.35 -12.07
N ASP A 596 44.31 8.63 -12.03
CA ASP A 596 45.02 9.61 -11.21
C ASP A 596 44.62 9.44 -9.74
N ALA A 597 43.32 9.26 -9.48
CA ALA A 597 42.81 8.90 -8.16
C ALA A 597 43.43 7.59 -7.64
N LEU A 598 43.53 6.58 -8.51
CA LEU A 598 44.13 5.28 -8.19
C LEU A 598 45.62 5.40 -7.86
N PHE A 599 46.35 6.28 -8.56
CA PHE A 599 47.74 6.57 -8.25
C PHE A 599 47.88 7.25 -6.87
N GLU A 600 47.05 8.25 -6.57
CA GLU A 600 47.03 8.89 -5.24
C GLU A 600 46.69 7.91 -4.12
N ILE A 601 45.74 7.01 -4.37
CA ILE A 601 45.34 5.94 -3.46
C ILE A 601 46.51 5.00 -3.18
N LYS A 602 47.24 4.55 -4.22
CA LYS A 602 48.43 3.72 -4.06
C LYS A 602 49.46 4.39 -3.19
N GLN A 603 49.77 5.66 -3.48
CA GLN A 603 50.72 6.45 -2.70
C GLN A 603 50.28 6.57 -1.23
N TYR A 604 49.00 6.84 -1.00
CA TYR A 604 48.42 6.89 0.34
C TYR A 604 48.62 5.56 1.08
N CYS A 605 48.18 4.43 0.50
CA CYS A 605 48.32 3.11 1.12
C CYS A 605 49.78 2.76 1.44
N THR A 606 50.72 3.09 0.54
CA THR A 606 52.16 2.82 0.77
C THR A 606 52.82 3.74 1.80
N SER A 607 52.17 4.84 2.18
CA SER A 607 52.68 5.80 3.17
C SER A 607 52.06 5.62 4.56
N GLN A 608 51.08 4.72 4.71
CA GLN A 608 50.42 4.47 5.98
C GLN A 608 51.29 3.63 6.92
N SER A 609 50.96 3.68 8.22
CA SER A 609 51.59 2.84 9.24
C SER A 609 51.27 1.36 9.01
N GLU A 610 52.11 0.45 9.54
CA GLU A 610 51.86 -0.99 9.47
C GLU A 610 50.50 -1.38 10.09
N GLU A 611 50.07 -0.69 11.15
CA GLU A 611 48.79 -0.92 11.81
C GLU A 611 47.60 -0.58 10.90
N THR A 612 47.66 0.56 10.22
CA THR A 612 46.64 0.97 9.24
C THR A 612 46.64 0.08 8.00
N ILE A 613 47.82 -0.34 7.52
CA ILE A 613 47.93 -1.28 6.40
C ILE A 613 47.32 -2.64 6.77
N LYS A 614 47.51 -3.09 8.01
CA LYS A 614 46.91 -4.33 8.51
C LYS A 614 45.38 -4.27 8.46
N GLU A 615 44.77 -3.17 8.86
CA GLU A 615 43.32 -2.96 8.73
C GLU A 615 42.86 -3.03 7.27
N PHE A 616 43.61 -2.44 6.33
CA PHE A 616 43.29 -2.57 4.91
C PHE A 616 43.40 -4.00 4.39
N ILE A 617 44.43 -4.74 4.80
CA ILE A 617 44.63 -6.15 4.43
C ILE A 617 43.47 -7.01 4.92
N GLU A 618 43.03 -6.81 6.17
CA GLU A 618 41.91 -7.54 6.77
C GLU A 618 40.60 -7.22 6.02
N ASN A 619 40.33 -5.94 5.74
CA ASN A 619 39.11 -5.51 5.05
C ASN A 619 39.07 -5.91 3.57
N SER A 620 40.22 -6.00 2.89
CA SER A 620 40.30 -6.39 1.48
C SER A 620 40.37 -7.92 1.27
N GLY A 621 40.55 -8.69 2.35
CA GLY A 621 40.89 -10.10 2.27
C GLY A 621 42.21 -10.34 1.53
N SER A 622 43.18 -9.44 1.68
CA SER A 622 44.54 -9.61 1.16
C SER A 622 45.39 -10.47 2.10
N LYS A 623 46.43 -11.10 1.56
CA LYS A 623 47.33 -11.95 2.39
C LYS A 623 48.34 -11.12 3.18
N ASP A 624 48.88 -10.10 2.53
CA ASP A 624 49.91 -9.21 3.05
C ASP A 624 49.86 -7.87 2.28
N ALA A 625 50.77 -6.95 2.61
CA ALA A 625 50.83 -5.63 1.99
C ALA A 625 51.18 -5.70 0.49
N GLU A 626 52.00 -6.67 0.07
CA GLU A 626 52.38 -6.84 -1.34
C GLU A 626 51.18 -7.33 -2.17
N ASP A 627 50.41 -8.28 -1.65
CA ASP A 627 49.15 -8.75 -2.23
C ASP A 627 48.11 -7.62 -2.30
N LEU A 628 47.99 -6.79 -1.24
CA LEU A 628 47.13 -5.61 -1.26
C LEU A 628 47.50 -4.66 -2.40
N VAL A 629 48.78 -4.29 -2.53
CA VAL A 629 49.25 -3.38 -3.60
C VAL A 629 49.01 -3.99 -4.99
N LYS A 630 49.26 -5.28 -5.16
CA LYS A 630 49.00 -6.00 -6.43
C LYS A 630 47.52 -6.02 -6.81
N ARG A 631 46.62 -6.09 -5.82
CA ARG A 631 45.17 -6.17 -6.02
C ARG A 631 44.47 -4.82 -5.99
N LEU A 632 45.14 -3.75 -5.58
CA LEU A 632 44.51 -2.46 -5.33
C LEU A 632 43.79 -1.91 -6.56
N ASP A 633 44.34 -2.10 -7.77
CA ASP A 633 43.69 -1.67 -9.01
C ASP A 633 42.33 -2.34 -9.20
N PHE A 634 42.27 -3.65 -9.02
CA PHE A 634 41.04 -4.41 -9.12
C PHE A 634 40.04 -3.98 -8.04
N LEU A 635 40.47 -3.89 -6.78
CA LEU A 635 39.62 -3.54 -5.65
C LEU A 635 39.01 -2.13 -5.81
N ILE A 636 39.82 -1.15 -6.21
CA ILE A 636 39.37 0.23 -6.43
C ILE A 636 38.46 0.33 -7.65
N ILE A 637 38.79 -0.32 -8.76
CA ILE A 637 37.92 -0.32 -9.95
C ILE A 637 36.58 -0.96 -9.61
N ASP A 638 36.56 -2.11 -8.91
CA ASP A 638 35.32 -2.75 -8.48
C ASP A 638 34.50 -1.84 -7.56
N LYS A 639 35.16 -1.21 -6.58
CA LYS A 639 34.50 -0.23 -5.71
C LYS A 639 33.92 0.94 -6.49
N ILE A 640 34.66 1.52 -7.43
CA ILE A 640 34.18 2.62 -8.27
C ILE A 640 32.98 2.17 -9.11
N LYS A 641 33.00 0.95 -9.67
CA LYS A 641 31.84 0.38 -10.39
C LYS A 641 30.61 0.29 -9.49
N GLN A 642 30.76 -0.15 -8.23
CA GLN A 642 29.67 -0.18 -7.25
C GLN A 642 29.17 1.23 -6.92
N LEU A 643 30.07 2.20 -6.70
CA LEU A 643 29.72 3.59 -6.42
C LEU A 643 28.99 4.26 -7.60
N LEU A 644 29.42 3.98 -8.84
CA LEU A 644 28.73 4.43 -10.06
C LEU A 644 27.34 3.81 -10.18
N TYR A 645 27.21 2.50 -9.96
CA TYR A 645 25.93 1.80 -10.03
C TYR A 645 24.91 2.35 -9.02
N ASN A 646 25.37 2.71 -7.82
CA ASN A 646 24.56 3.30 -6.76
C ASN A 646 24.35 4.82 -6.91
N ASN A 647 24.81 5.42 -8.02
CA ASN A 647 24.71 6.87 -8.28
C ASN A 647 25.42 7.74 -7.23
N ILE A 648 26.47 7.22 -6.60
CA ILE A 648 27.32 7.96 -5.64
C ILE A 648 28.40 8.74 -6.39
N LEU A 649 28.96 8.12 -7.43
CA LEU A 649 29.85 8.77 -8.40
C LEU A 649 29.10 8.95 -9.72
N GLU A 650 29.48 9.99 -10.48
CA GLU A 650 28.98 10.21 -11.84
C GLU A 650 30.13 10.54 -12.80
N PHE A 651 29.97 10.13 -14.06
CA PHE A 651 30.86 10.53 -15.15
C PHE A 651 30.66 12.01 -15.48
N VAL A 652 31.76 12.71 -15.77
CA VAL A 652 31.77 14.15 -16.12
C VAL A 652 31.66 14.41 -17.61
#